data_AF-A0AAD4I3X3-F1
#
_entry.id   AF-A0AAD4I3X3-F1
#
_cell.length_a   1.000
_cell.length_b   1.000
_cell.length_c   1.000
_cell.angle_alpha   90.00
_cell.angle_beta   90.00
_cell.angle_gamma   90.00
#
_symmetry.space_group_name_H-M   'P 1'
#
loop_
_entity.id
_entity.type
_entity.pdbx_description
1 polymer ?
#
loop_
_entity_poly.entity_id
_entity_poly.type
_entity_poly.pdbx_seq_one_letter_code
_entity_poly.pdbx_strand_id
1 'polypeptide(L)'
;MQSFKQFPEGSKYIYGLNFFNPVNETLFDVGDGLAQAVLEAHAAYHAIGKSLHSFEIGNEVNAWPGGRRRPESWTLQDYVNQWNDYAKAISKNLTGSDSLQLFQGCAFVAPRNVASSTAWNVANAQAEGMRSDMAKTVADHEYMGANCHYSGKGPTIETTIFDRTNVLSRIWYHDYLGNKTAKSGIPYVIGETNSIGCQGAANISDVMAAAVWAVDYVLYLSSLRVDRVFFHTGTRYAYRSWLPVSFNDTAPRVFPIYYAALFNARVFAGGHKQTEVLVNGTDFSAYAVYGSSKLESIVAVNMVMWNSTFEQQKRPYTALELPSGWESARVSRLTSPGVEIASDITLAGQSVNEAGVIVGDKKVEEPIGSQTEVAMKLHLFFHVGVALLPFQVGAANSAPRVNAKHGVTYQGVERNGIEVFLGIPYGQDTGGSNRFKPPKPRVPAPGSDVKATSYGPSCPQALGPWVPPIALGNITEVSEDCLNLNVARPRNTDAKARLPVLLYIHGGSFWAGNNHDPTILPDGMILESVKNALPVIHVAMNYRLGFFGFAQSEALQSEGSENAGLRDQRLAIEWVRDNIEQFGGDPKKITIFGQSSGGLAVGMQIMAYGASKPVPFQQAICQSQALEPGITGNFTIDAMQALVDYVGCNTTKVHSKETVACLRKLDTQTLLDASLATYQSDIAHNIGDIWLPVIDNDFLPAAPSTLIREGRFANVTTMIGWCQDDVTFFTDSAIKTADDTRKFISSYVPDMTSANVDSLLALYPVSDFEADATATLSSEFFRAARIFRDILMTCQPIWYGQHIAKAGNDVYLYEWNQTILEPIIEQLTGASGWGPIHTSEFAYIFGNLSHYDINGYPFHPNPADYQLAVRGSRSWSTFASKGRLDLDGHNTFKGFKPAFVHGQDPYIFVAGGPSEGLSAVDGRDAKAAVRAQKLKERWLLLFAILQTVLAAKPSPGCGKTTTFGSGNHTTIVNQKQRWYLVKVPDNYDKSHPYRLVFTFHGLSDSGATVANGQKNYLPYYGLPPLANDDIGAIFVSPTGLNAGWANTNGEDIAFVDEMVKAVEENLCIDQNLRFSTGFSYGGAISYAIACARAKQFRAVAVLSGGLLSGCSGGKDPVPYYAQHGVGDPLLSVSVGRQMRDTFVKNNNCTAQSPPEPRTGDGTMVKTKYQGCAAGYPVTWITFDGSHIQTPVLKGATQTFAATETWEFFSQFK
;
A
#
# COMPACT_ATOMS: atom_id res chain seq x y z
N MET A 1 4.83 8.00 58.80
CA MET A 1 5.34 9.31 59.27
C MET A 1 6.71 9.24 59.93
N GLN A 2 6.90 8.56 61.07
CA GLN A 2 8.24 8.49 61.71
C GLN A 2 9.34 7.91 60.79
N SER A 3 9.00 6.91 59.97
CA SER A 3 9.90 6.33 58.96
C SER A 3 10.43 7.34 57.93
N PHE A 4 9.65 8.34 57.50
CA PHE A 4 10.08 9.33 56.50
C PHE A 4 11.24 10.21 57.00
N LYS A 5 11.43 10.33 58.31
CA LYS A 5 12.55 11.09 58.91
C LYS A 5 13.89 10.35 58.90
N GLN A 6 13.91 9.08 58.47
CA GLN A 6 15.11 8.23 58.45
C GLN A 6 15.71 8.03 57.04
N PHE A 7 15.04 8.52 55.99
CA PHE A 7 15.55 8.45 54.61
C PHE A 7 16.65 9.50 54.37
N PRO A 8 17.46 9.38 53.29
CA PRO A 8 18.59 10.27 53.09
C PRO A 8 18.11 11.68 52.73
N GLU A 9 18.87 12.69 53.14
CA GLU A 9 18.55 14.08 52.85
C GLU A 9 18.38 14.32 51.34
N GLY A 10 17.36 15.09 50.96
CA GLY A 10 16.99 15.34 49.57
C GLY A 10 15.97 14.37 48.97
N SER A 11 15.63 13.26 49.67
CA SER A 11 14.57 12.33 49.27
C SER A 11 13.25 13.04 48.95
N LYS A 12 12.59 12.59 47.88
CA LYS A 12 11.31 13.12 47.41
C LYS A 12 10.23 12.05 47.43
N TYR A 13 9.04 12.42 47.90
CA TYR A 13 7.91 11.49 48.10
C TYR A 13 6.71 11.89 47.26
N ILE A 14 6.06 10.90 46.65
CA ILE A 14 4.66 11.02 46.26
C ILE A 14 3.82 10.47 47.40
N TYR A 15 2.74 11.16 47.76
CA TYR A 15 1.79 10.68 48.77
C TYR A 15 0.45 10.38 48.12
N GLY A 16 0.05 9.10 48.13
CA GLY A 16 -1.23 8.65 47.58
C GLY A 16 -2.40 9.07 48.45
N LEU A 17 -3.40 9.69 47.82
CA LEU A 17 -4.68 10.07 48.37
C LEU A 17 -5.77 9.28 47.64
N ASN A 18 -6.58 8.61 48.44
CA ASN A 18 -7.62 7.71 47.97
C ASN A 18 -8.95 8.43 47.76
N PHE A 19 -9.79 7.93 46.85
CA PHE A 19 -11.21 8.33 46.76
C PHE A 19 -12.10 7.65 47.81
N PHE A 20 -11.59 6.63 48.50
CA PHE A 20 -12.35 5.82 49.46
C PHE A 20 -12.44 6.49 50.84
N ASN A 21 -13.62 6.48 51.49
CA ASN A 21 -13.76 6.82 52.91
C ASN A 21 -13.51 5.59 53.81
N PRO A 22 -12.42 5.55 54.59
CA PRO A 22 -12.03 4.37 55.37
C PRO A 22 -12.95 4.04 56.55
N VAL A 23 -13.95 4.87 56.85
CA VAL A 23 -14.88 4.67 57.98
C VAL A 23 -16.08 3.79 57.59
N ASN A 24 -16.56 3.85 56.34
CA ASN A 24 -17.86 3.31 55.94
C ASN A 24 -17.86 2.44 54.66
N GLU A 25 -16.71 2.18 54.03
CA GLU A 25 -16.66 1.56 52.70
C GLU A 25 -16.08 0.14 52.71
N THR A 26 -16.56 -0.69 51.77
CA THR A 26 -16.02 -2.03 51.50
C THR A 26 -15.22 -2.02 50.20
N LEU A 27 -14.51 -3.12 49.89
CA LEU A 27 -13.66 -3.24 48.69
C LEU A 27 -14.35 -3.00 47.33
N PHE A 28 -15.69 -2.89 47.30
CA PHE A 28 -16.51 -2.83 46.08
C PHE A 28 -17.56 -1.70 46.07
N ASP A 29 -17.60 -0.84 47.09
CA ASP A 29 -18.52 0.31 47.15
C ASP A 29 -17.76 1.53 47.66
N VAL A 30 -17.76 2.61 46.87
CA VAL A 30 -16.76 3.69 46.93
C VAL A 30 -17.43 5.05 46.82
N GLY A 31 -17.45 5.79 47.93
CA GLY A 31 -18.22 7.01 48.09
C GLY A 31 -17.41 8.30 47.92
N ASP A 32 -17.82 9.32 48.68
CA ASP A 32 -17.24 10.65 48.69
C ASP A 32 -16.17 10.78 49.80
N GLY A 33 -14.97 10.27 49.52
CA GLY A 33 -13.80 10.39 50.40
C GLY A 33 -13.18 11.80 50.51
N LEU A 34 -13.78 12.84 49.91
CA LEU A 34 -13.16 14.16 49.71
C LEU A 34 -12.71 14.81 51.03
N ALA A 35 -13.57 14.79 52.06
CA ALA A 35 -13.27 15.38 53.36
C ALA A 35 -12.08 14.70 54.05
N GLN A 36 -11.96 13.37 53.91
CA GLN A 36 -10.85 12.60 54.46
C GLN A 36 -9.55 12.86 53.67
N ALA A 37 -9.61 12.88 52.34
CA ALA A 37 -8.46 13.18 51.50
C ALA A 37 -7.89 14.59 51.77
N VAL A 38 -8.75 15.59 52.02
CA VAL A 38 -8.32 16.94 52.44
C VAL A 38 -7.62 16.92 53.80
N LEU A 39 -8.15 16.18 54.79
CA LEU A 39 -7.55 16.05 56.12
C LEU A 39 -6.20 15.32 56.09
N GLU A 40 -6.08 14.25 55.31
CA GLU A 40 -4.84 13.51 55.11
C GLU A 40 -3.79 14.34 54.35
N ALA A 41 -4.19 15.05 53.30
CA ALA A 41 -3.31 15.95 52.57
C ALA A 41 -2.75 17.05 53.48
N HIS A 42 -3.59 17.64 54.34
CA HIS A 42 -3.15 18.62 55.33
C HIS A 42 -2.07 18.05 56.27
N ALA A 43 -2.33 16.88 56.87
CA ALA A 43 -1.38 16.23 57.76
C ALA A 43 -0.07 15.84 57.05
N ALA A 44 -0.15 15.28 55.84
CA ALA A 44 1.01 14.87 55.06
C ALA A 44 1.85 16.06 54.57
N TYR A 45 1.21 17.15 54.11
CA TYR A 45 1.88 18.36 53.66
C TYR A 45 2.75 18.98 54.77
N HIS A 46 2.20 19.10 55.98
CA HIS A 46 2.94 19.64 57.12
C HIS A 46 3.96 18.66 57.73
N ALA A 47 3.71 17.34 57.67
CA ALA A 47 4.64 16.34 58.20
C ALA A 47 5.84 16.04 57.29
N ILE A 48 5.66 16.06 55.97
CA ILE A 48 6.70 15.76 54.96
C ILE A 48 7.38 17.05 54.47
N GLY A 49 6.65 18.18 54.44
CA GLY A 49 7.19 19.49 54.08
C GLY A 49 7.82 19.53 52.67
N LYS A 50 8.99 20.17 52.55
CA LYS A 50 9.71 20.35 51.27
C LYS A 50 10.14 19.05 50.57
N SER A 51 10.02 17.90 51.23
CA SER A 51 10.29 16.58 50.65
C SER A 51 9.09 15.99 49.91
N LEU A 52 7.89 16.56 50.05
CA LEU A 52 6.74 16.18 49.24
C LEU A 52 6.97 16.64 47.79
N HIS A 53 6.89 15.72 46.84
CA HIS A 53 6.97 15.98 45.41
C HIS A 53 5.60 16.33 44.83
N SER A 54 4.62 15.48 45.09
CA SER A 54 3.23 15.62 44.66
C SER A 54 2.29 14.77 45.53
N PHE A 55 1.01 15.12 45.52
CA PHE A 55 -0.08 14.24 45.92
C PHE A 55 -0.60 13.50 44.70
N GLU A 56 -0.71 12.18 44.78
CA GLU A 56 -1.43 11.39 43.79
C GLU A 56 -2.88 11.25 44.23
N ILE A 57 -3.83 11.64 43.38
CA ILE A 57 -5.26 11.56 43.70
C ILE A 57 -5.87 10.42 42.90
N GLY A 58 -6.49 9.47 43.59
CA GLY A 58 -7.21 8.37 42.96
C GLY A 58 -6.30 7.28 42.40
N ASN A 59 -5.52 6.63 43.28
CA ASN A 59 -4.65 5.51 42.93
C ASN A 59 -5.46 4.31 42.37
N GLU A 60 -5.07 3.79 41.19
CA GLU A 60 -5.61 2.58 40.52
C GLU A 60 -7.15 2.53 40.35
N VAL A 61 -7.76 3.68 40.09
CA VAL A 61 -9.22 3.84 40.13
C VAL A 61 -9.97 3.20 38.97
N ASN A 62 -9.32 2.99 37.83
CA ASN A 62 -9.90 2.36 36.64
C ASN A 62 -9.84 0.82 36.68
N ALA A 63 -8.85 0.22 37.36
CA ALA A 63 -8.71 -1.22 37.56
C ALA A 63 -7.71 -1.52 38.68
N TRP A 64 -7.95 -2.58 39.48
CA TRP A 64 -6.99 -3.13 40.43
C TRP A 64 -6.51 -4.52 39.95
N PRO A 65 -5.28 -4.97 40.30
CA PRO A 65 -4.83 -6.35 40.11
C PRO A 65 -5.74 -7.39 40.81
N GLY A 66 -6.79 -7.83 40.10
CA GLY A 66 -7.79 -8.80 40.58
C GLY A 66 -9.26 -8.38 40.40
N GLY A 67 -9.57 -7.16 39.92
CA GLY A 67 -10.95 -6.75 39.64
C GLY A 67 -11.14 -5.24 39.45
N ARG A 68 -12.38 -4.81 39.17
CA ARG A 68 -12.76 -3.38 39.13
C ARG A 68 -13.31 -2.95 40.50
N ARG A 69 -12.89 -1.79 40.99
CA ARG A 69 -13.43 -1.15 42.23
C ARG A 69 -14.58 -0.18 41.96
N ARG A 70 -14.84 0.16 40.70
CA ARG A 70 -15.91 1.05 40.25
C ARG A 70 -16.87 0.27 39.33
N PRO A 71 -18.17 0.62 39.28
CA PRO A 71 -19.12 0.02 38.33
C PRO A 71 -18.68 0.22 36.88
N GLU A 72 -19.15 -0.63 35.96
CA GLU A 72 -18.80 -0.53 34.53
C GLU A 72 -19.25 0.79 33.87
N SER A 73 -20.23 1.46 34.47
CA SER A 73 -20.74 2.77 34.03
C SER A 73 -19.86 3.95 34.44
N TRP A 74 -18.76 3.73 35.19
CA TRP A 74 -17.88 4.81 35.63
C TRP A 74 -16.86 5.16 34.53
N THR A 75 -16.86 6.41 34.11
CA THR A 75 -16.17 6.90 32.91
C THR A 75 -14.94 7.73 33.23
N LEU A 76 -14.13 8.00 32.20
CA LEU A 76 -13.01 8.94 32.31
C LEU A 76 -13.47 10.36 32.69
N GLN A 77 -14.64 10.79 32.21
CA GLN A 77 -15.21 12.08 32.57
C GLN A 77 -15.55 12.14 34.07
N ASP A 78 -16.08 11.06 34.64
CA ASP A 78 -16.35 10.95 36.08
C ASP A 78 -15.06 11.03 36.91
N TYR A 79 -14.00 10.35 36.46
CA TYR A 79 -12.67 10.47 37.06
C TYR A 79 -12.16 11.91 37.03
N VAL A 80 -12.23 12.58 35.88
CA VAL A 80 -11.71 13.93 35.70
C VAL A 80 -12.46 14.94 36.57
N ASN A 81 -13.78 14.82 36.66
CA ASN A 81 -14.59 15.61 37.57
C ASN A 81 -14.16 15.41 39.03
N GLN A 82 -14.04 14.16 39.48
CA GLN A 82 -13.66 13.83 40.85
C GLN A 82 -12.22 14.28 41.17
N TRP A 83 -11.26 14.08 40.27
CA TRP A 83 -9.87 14.52 40.43
C TRP A 83 -9.77 16.05 40.55
N ASN A 84 -10.50 16.78 39.69
CA ASN A 84 -10.55 18.25 39.71
C ASN A 84 -11.09 18.79 41.05
N ASP A 85 -12.17 18.21 41.58
CA ASP A 85 -12.76 18.62 42.86
C ASP A 85 -11.83 18.35 44.05
N TYR A 86 -11.18 17.18 44.06
CA TYR A 86 -10.20 16.83 45.10
C TYR A 86 -8.99 17.77 45.07
N ALA A 87 -8.37 17.96 43.91
CA ALA A 87 -7.21 18.85 43.75
C ALA A 87 -7.56 20.28 44.20
N LYS A 88 -8.73 20.79 43.80
CA LYS A 88 -9.26 22.12 44.18
C LYS A 88 -9.48 22.25 45.68
N ALA A 89 -10.13 21.28 46.33
CA ALA A 89 -10.41 21.32 47.77
C ALA A 89 -9.12 21.24 48.59
N ILE A 90 -8.21 20.34 48.24
CA ILE A 90 -6.90 20.18 48.89
C ILE A 90 -6.08 21.47 48.73
N SER A 91 -5.97 22.01 47.51
CA SER A 91 -5.27 23.27 47.24
C SER A 91 -5.78 24.41 48.12
N LYS A 92 -7.12 24.58 48.19
CA LYS A 92 -7.75 25.62 49.02
C LYS A 92 -7.50 25.43 50.51
N ASN A 93 -7.54 24.20 51.00
CA ASN A 93 -7.25 23.91 52.41
C ASN A 93 -5.78 24.20 52.77
N LEU A 94 -4.84 23.81 51.91
CA LEU A 94 -3.41 23.97 52.15
C LEU A 94 -2.90 25.42 52.02
N THR A 95 -3.51 26.22 51.14
CA THR A 95 -2.94 27.52 50.71
C THR A 95 -3.93 28.68 50.65
N GLY A 96 -5.23 28.44 50.83
CA GLY A 96 -6.29 29.43 50.58
C GLY A 96 -6.60 29.69 49.09
N SER A 97 -5.85 29.09 48.16
CA SER A 97 -6.01 29.26 46.70
C SER A 97 -6.27 27.92 46.01
N ASP A 98 -6.91 27.93 44.83
CA ASP A 98 -7.12 26.76 43.96
C ASP A 98 -6.09 26.64 42.82
N SER A 99 -4.92 27.24 42.98
CA SER A 99 -3.83 27.31 41.96
C SER A 99 -2.57 26.49 42.29
N LEU A 100 -2.61 25.60 43.30
CA LEU A 100 -1.43 24.86 43.74
C LEU A 100 -1.09 23.70 42.77
N GLN A 101 -0.03 23.85 41.99
CA GLN A 101 0.52 22.80 41.12
C GLN A 101 1.32 21.75 41.92
N LEU A 102 0.62 20.89 42.67
CA LEU A 102 1.21 19.87 43.54
C LEU A 102 0.64 18.46 43.30
N PHE A 103 -0.09 18.23 42.22
CA PHE A 103 -0.84 16.98 42.03
C PHE A 103 -0.27 16.11 40.90
N GLN A 104 -0.35 14.79 41.08
CA GLN A 104 -0.13 13.80 40.02
C GLN A 104 -1.51 13.44 39.42
N GLY A 105 -1.63 13.65 38.10
CA GLY A 105 -2.82 13.33 37.33
C GLY A 105 -2.78 11.92 36.75
N CYS A 106 -3.95 11.47 36.30
CA CYS A 106 -4.14 10.24 35.51
C CYS A 106 -3.61 8.91 36.09
N ALA A 107 -3.51 8.71 37.41
CA ALA A 107 -2.90 7.52 38.04
C ALA A 107 -3.63 6.18 37.74
N PHE A 108 -3.47 5.70 36.51
CA PHE A 108 -4.17 4.55 35.93
C PHE A 108 -3.27 3.33 35.92
N VAL A 109 -3.85 2.13 36.03
CA VAL A 109 -3.09 0.89 35.70
C VAL A 109 -2.93 0.80 34.19
N ALA A 110 -1.70 0.58 33.74
CA ALA A 110 -1.39 0.38 32.33
C ALA A 110 -2.17 -0.82 31.72
N PRO A 111 -2.62 -0.71 30.47
CA PRO A 111 -3.35 -1.77 29.77
C PRO A 111 -2.46 -3.00 29.58
N ARG A 112 -2.89 -4.14 30.14
CA ARG A 112 -2.14 -5.41 30.09
C ARG A 112 -2.03 -6.03 28.69
N ASN A 113 -2.85 -5.56 27.75
CA ASN A 113 -2.81 -5.91 26.32
C ASN A 113 -3.55 -4.84 25.50
N VAL A 114 -3.36 -4.85 24.16
CA VAL A 114 -3.98 -3.89 23.22
C VAL A 114 -5.51 -3.91 23.26
N ALA A 115 -6.12 -5.05 23.59
CA ALA A 115 -7.58 -5.22 23.66
C ALA A 115 -8.21 -4.56 24.91
N SER A 116 -7.41 -4.18 25.91
CA SER A 116 -7.88 -3.42 27.06
C SER A 116 -7.92 -1.91 26.77
N SER A 117 -8.92 -1.21 27.31
CA SER A 117 -9.29 0.14 26.87
C SER A 117 -8.16 1.17 27.01
N THR A 118 -7.63 1.63 25.87
CA THR A 118 -6.66 2.74 25.78
C THR A 118 -7.30 4.11 25.98
N ALA A 119 -8.63 4.19 26.21
CA ALA A 119 -9.34 5.44 26.42
C ALA A 119 -8.89 6.18 27.69
N TRP A 120 -8.43 5.44 28.71
CA TRP A 120 -7.88 5.96 29.96
C TRP A 120 -6.42 6.44 29.75
N ASN A 121 -6.27 7.65 29.22
CA ASN A 121 -4.97 8.28 29.00
C ASN A 121 -5.02 9.79 29.25
N VAL A 122 -3.85 10.43 29.40
CA VAL A 122 -3.75 11.88 29.67
C VAL A 122 -4.39 12.77 28.59
N ALA A 123 -4.25 12.46 27.31
CA ALA A 123 -4.75 13.32 26.25
C ALA A 123 -6.29 13.36 26.28
N ASN A 124 -6.91 12.21 26.50
CA ASN A 124 -8.34 12.12 26.73
C ASN A 124 -8.73 12.78 28.06
N ALA A 125 -8.01 12.55 29.17
CA ALA A 125 -8.31 13.19 30.44
C ALA A 125 -8.27 14.72 30.37
N GLN A 126 -7.33 15.29 29.60
CA GLN A 126 -7.28 16.72 29.30
C GLN A 126 -8.44 17.18 28.41
N ALA A 127 -8.87 16.37 27.43
CA ALA A 127 -10.03 16.66 26.61
C ALA A 127 -11.34 16.68 27.42
N GLU A 128 -11.48 15.76 28.39
CA GLU A 128 -12.57 15.74 29.38
C GLU A 128 -12.44 16.84 30.47
N GLY A 129 -11.42 17.71 30.39
CA GLY A 129 -11.27 18.90 31.24
C GLY A 129 -10.39 18.76 32.49
N MET A 130 -9.45 17.81 32.54
CA MET A 130 -8.52 17.69 33.67
C MET A 130 -7.63 18.93 33.78
N ARG A 131 -7.57 19.53 34.98
CA ARG A 131 -6.81 20.75 35.25
C ARG A 131 -5.28 20.55 35.20
N SER A 132 -4.73 20.75 34.00
CA SER A 132 -3.29 20.75 33.72
C SER A 132 -2.49 21.76 34.55
N ASP A 133 -3.12 22.85 34.99
CA ASP A 133 -2.50 23.88 35.84
C ASP A 133 -2.32 23.44 37.30
N MET A 134 -3.05 22.40 37.74
CA MET A 134 -2.84 21.75 39.05
C MET A 134 -1.92 20.52 38.95
N ALA A 135 -1.88 19.88 37.77
CA ALA A 135 -1.04 18.73 37.51
C ALA A 135 0.43 19.13 37.37
N LYS A 136 1.28 18.52 38.18
CA LYS A 136 2.73 18.64 38.16
C LYS A 136 3.38 17.51 37.35
N THR A 137 2.76 16.34 37.39
CA THR A 137 3.08 15.13 36.63
C THR A 137 1.78 14.47 36.20
N VAL A 138 1.84 13.65 35.17
CA VAL A 138 0.81 12.66 34.82
C VAL A 138 1.45 11.28 34.79
N ALA A 139 0.74 10.25 35.22
CA ALA A 139 1.38 8.96 35.49
C ALA A 139 0.50 7.75 35.20
N ASP A 140 1.11 6.66 34.73
CA ASP A 140 0.52 5.33 34.84
C ASP A 140 1.31 4.47 35.82
N HIS A 141 0.68 3.39 36.27
CA HIS A 141 1.24 2.38 37.15
C HIS A 141 1.43 1.08 36.36
N GLU A 142 2.62 0.48 36.45
CA GLU A 142 2.98 -0.76 35.74
C GLU A 142 3.70 -1.73 36.67
N TYR A 143 3.31 -3.01 36.64
CA TYR A 143 3.82 -4.04 37.53
C TYR A 143 4.15 -5.31 36.77
N MET A 144 5.42 -5.70 36.84
CA MET A 144 5.88 -6.99 36.35
C MET A 144 5.10 -8.13 37.04
N GLY A 145 4.58 -9.09 36.27
CA GLY A 145 3.99 -10.33 36.80
C GLY A 145 2.84 -10.14 37.82
N ALA A 146 1.68 -9.66 37.37
CA ALA A 146 0.58 -9.29 38.26
C ALA A 146 -0.66 -10.21 38.18
N ASN A 147 -0.65 -11.34 38.89
CA ASN A 147 -1.90 -12.01 39.29
C ASN A 147 -1.77 -12.52 40.73
N CYS A 148 -2.56 -11.97 41.66
CA CYS A 148 -2.44 -12.30 43.09
C CYS A 148 -2.95 -13.72 43.43
N HIS A 149 -3.43 -14.44 42.40
CA HIS A 149 -3.84 -15.83 42.44
C HIS A 149 -3.11 -16.58 41.30
N TYR A 150 -2.00 -17.25 41.63
CA TYR A 150 -1.30 -18.13 40.68
C TYR A 150 -2.07 -19.45 40.51
N SER A 151 -2.57 -19.72 39.31
CA SER A 151 -3.17 -21.00 38.91
C SER A 151 -2.21 -21.86 38.07
N GLY A 152 -0.92 -21.84 38.41
CA GLY A 152 0.15 -22.50 37.65
C GLY A 152 1.51 -22.45 38.35
N LYS A 153 2.60 -22.57 37.61
CA LYS A 153 3.96 -22.36 38.15
C LYS A 153 4.13 -20.89 38.55
N GLY A 154 4.79 -20.66 39.70
CA GLY A 154 5.10 -19.32 40.20
C GLY A 154 6.14 -18.56 39.35
N PRO A 155 6.42 -17.29 39.68
CA PRO A 155 7.44 -16.51 38.99
C PRO A 155 8.83 -17.10 39.25
N THR A 156 9.77 -16.87 38.34
CA THR A 156 11.19 -17.21 38.52
C THR A 156 12.04 -16.00 38.15
N ILE A 157 13.36 -16.06 38.37
CA ILE A 157 14.24 -14.98 37.90
C ILE A 157 14.24 -14.99 36.37
N GLU A 158 14.54 -16.16 35.81
CA GLU A 158 14.65 -16.48 34.38
C GLU A 158 13.40 -16.07 33.60
N THR A 159 12.22 -16.54 34.00
CA THR A 159 10.98 -16.40 33.23
C THR A 159 10.15 -15.18 33.63
N THR A 160 10.72 -14.19 34.32
CA THR A 160 9.95 -13.01 34.75
C THR A 160 10.73 -11.71 34.77
N ILE A 161 11.90 -11.65 35.44
CA ILE A 161 12.68 -10.40 35.53
C ILE A 161 13.94 -10.42 34.66
N PHE A 162 14.43 -11.60 34.28
CA PHE A 162 15.54 -11.80 33.33
C PHE A 162 15.09 -12.23 31.93
N ASP A 163 13.78 -12.26 31.68
CA ASP A 163 13.19 -12.33 30.34
C ASP A 163 12.75 -10.93 29.92
N ARG A 164 13.51 -10.28 29.04
CA ARG A 164 13.15 -8.95 28.53
C ARG A 164 11.92 -8.98 27.64
N THR A 165 11.49 -10.12 27.11
CA THR A 165 10.21 -10.25 26.37
C THR A 165 9.02 -9.92 27.27
N ASN A 166 9.00 -10.45 28.51
CA ASN A 166 8.00 -10.07 29.53
C ASN A 166 8.09 -8.59 29.95
N VAL A 167 9.27 -7.97 29.89
CA VAL A 167 9.46 -6.53 30.17
C VAL A 167 8.90 -5.66 29.03
N LEU A 168 9.32 -5.95 27.78
CA LEU A 168 8.93 -5.24 26.57
C LEU A 168 7.41 -5.32 26.31
N SER A 169 6.83 -6.51 26.47
CA SER A 169 5.38 -6.77 26.30
C SER A 169 4.46 -5.97 27.24
N ARG A 170 5.00 -5.29 28.25
CA ARG A 170 4.27 -4.43 29.19
C ARG A 170 4.45 -2.95 28.86
N ILE A 171 5.70 -2.55 28.66
CA ILE A 171 6.07 -1.14 28.55
C ILE A 171 5.81 -0.50 27.18
N TRP A 172 5.35 -1.26 26.18
CA TRP A 172 4.92 -0.76 24.87
C TRP A 172 3.96 0.45 24.96
N TYR A 173 3.05 0.46 25.94
CA TYR A 173 2.04 1.50 26.09
C TYR A 173 2.66 2.86 26.46
N HIS A 174 3.82 2.84 27.12
CA HIS A 174 4.51 4.04 27.55
C HIS A 174 5.21 4.77 26.39
N ASP A 175 5.52 4.12 25.26
CA ASP A 175 5.99 4.81 24.05
C ASP A 175 4.88 5.68 23.44
N TYR A 176 3.67 5.10 23.30
CA TYR A 176 2.49 5.84 22.88
C TYR A 176 2.23 7.06 23.79
N LEU A 177 2.31 6.87 25.11
CA LEU A 177 2.03 7.96 26.05
C LEU A 177 3.17 8.97 26.23
N GLY A 178 4.44 8.57 26.18
CA GLY A 178 5.56 9.49 26.11
C GLY A 178 5.45 10.43 24.90
N ASN A 179 4.94 9.93 23.77
CA ASN A 179 4.64 10.75 22.59
C ASN A 179 3.38 11.62 22.72
N LYS A 180 2.33 11.19 23.44
CA LYS A 180 1.13 12.01 23.72
C LYS A 180 1.40 13.13 24.73
N THR A 181 2.12 12.83 25.80
CA THR A 181 2.43 13.75 26.92
C THR A 181 3.43 14.84 26.51
N ALA A 182 4.34 14.54 25.58
CA ALA A 182 5.16 15.56 24.91
C ALA A 182 4.32 16.71 24.28
N LYS A 183 3.04 16.48 23.96
CA LYS A 183 2.11 17.52 23.48
C LYS A 183 1.34 18.22 24.60
N SER A 184 1.18 17.60 25.78
CA SER A 184 0.49 18.20 26.93
C SER A 184 1.35 19.20 27.69
N GLY A 185 2.68 19.08 27.60
CA GLY A 185 3.64 19.87 28.36
C GLY A 185 3.74 19.48 29.84
N ILE A 186 3.03 18.43 30.27
CA ILE A 186 3.10 17.88 31.63
C ILE A 186 4.02 16.66 31.62
N PRO A 187 5.08 16.60 32.46
CA PRO A 187 5.98 15.46 32.54
C PRO A 187 5.26 14.13 32.79
N TYR A 188 5.65 13.09 32.06
CA TYR A 188 5.05 11.76 32.16
C TYR A 188 5.95 10.80 32.94
N VAL A 189 5.37 10.11 33.90
CA VAL A 189 6.12 9.29 34.85
C VAL A 189 5.46 7.92 35.02
N ILE A 190 6.24 6.90 35.37
CA ILE A 190 5.66 5.68 35.96
C ILE A 190 5.46 5.99 37.44
N GLY A 191 4.20 6.21 37.84
CA GLY A 191 3.81 6.71 39.16
C GLY A 191 3.96 5.69 40.29
N GLU A 192 3.74 4.42 39.97
CA GLU A 192 3.96 3.28 40.87
C GLU A 192 4.43 2.08 40.04
N THR A 193 5.49 1.39 40.50
CA THR A 193 5.99 0.16 39.86
C THR A 193 6.81 -0.71 40.82
N ASN A 194 6.99 -2.00 40.48
CA ASN A 194 7.84 -2.95 41.21
C ASN A 194 8.28 -4.13 40.33
N SER A 195 9.28 -4.89 40.83
CA SER A 195 9.88 -6.04 40.13
C SER A 195 8.98 -7.27 40.04
N ILE A 196 8.01 -7.42 40.95
CA ILE A 196 6.90 -8.38 40.88
C ILE A 196 5.71 -7.74 41.62
N GLY A 197 4.52 -7.80 41.03
CA GLY A 197 3.27 -7.29 41.62
C GLY A 197 2.82 -8.02 42.89
N CYS A 198 1.66 -7.66 43.42
CA CYS A 198 1.04 -8.36 44.56
C CYS A 198 1.96 -8.56 45.78
N GLN A 199 2.66 -7.50 46.21
CA GLN A 199 3.65 -7.47 47.33
C GLN A 199 5.05 -8.04 47.01
N GLY A 200 5.25 -8.59 45.82
CA GLY A 200 6.52 -9.13 45.34
C GLY A 200 6.75 -10.59 45.73
N ALA A 201 7.78 -11.20 45.14
CA ALA A 201 8.15 -12.59 45.39
C ALA A 201 9.51 -12.68 46.13
N ALA A 202 9.57 -13.46 47.20
CA ALA A 202 10.81 -13.71 47.94
C ALA A 202 11.80 -14.50 47.07
N ASN A 203 13.11 -14.22 47.24
CA ASN A 203 14.22 -14.72 46.43
C ASN A 203 14.18 -14.31 44.95
N ILE A 204 13.34 -13.33 44.58
CA ILE A 204 13.22 -12.80 43.21
C ILE A 204 13.21 -11.27 43.26
N SER A 205 12.28 -10.68 44.02
CA SER A 205 12.13 -9.23 44.17
C SER A 205 13.16 -8.60 45.11
N ASP A 206 13.78 -9.38 46.00
CA ASP A 206 14.69 -8.94 47.07
C ASP A 206 16.14 -9.39 46.87
N VAL A 207 16.49 -9.85 45.66
CA VAL A 207 17.83 -10.33 45.25
C VAL A 207 18.44 -9.46 44.13
N MET A 208 19.74 -9.64 43.87
CA MET A 208 20.50 -8.90 42.85
C MET A 208 19.85 -8.90 41.46
N ALA A 209 19.15 -9.95 41.06
CA ALA A 209 18.43 -10.01 39.79
C ALA A 209 17.40 -8.86 39.66
N ALA A 210 16.66 -8.53 40.72
CA ALA A 210 15.75 -7.38 40.69
C ALA A 210 16.48 -6.03 40.56
N ALA A 211 17.75 -5.95 41.00
CA ALA A 211 18.56 -4.76 40.77
C ALA A 211 19.01 -4.64 39.29
N VAL A 212 19.46 -5.75 38.70
CA VAL A 212 19.86 -5.80 37.28
C VAL A 212 18.67 -5.50 36.37
N TRP A 213 17.51 -6.10 36.64
CA TRP A 213 16.24 -5.77 35.97
C TRP A 213 15.87 -4.29 36.10
N ALA A 214 15.96 -3.69 37.30
CA ALA A 214 15.59 -2.30 37.52
C ALA A 214 16.54 -1.29 36.84
N VAL A 215 17.77 -1.69 36.50
CA VAL A 215 18.67 -0.88 35.64
C VAL A 215 18.14 -0.86 34.21
N ASP A 216 17.91 -2.04 33.62
CA ASP A 216 17.38 -2.19 32.25
C ASP A 216 16.02 -1.50 32.07
N TYR A 217 15.08 -1.77 32.97
CA TYR A 217 13.72 -1.26 32.94
C TYR A 217 13.68 0.28 32.89
N VAL A 218 14.47 0.95 33.74
CA VAL A 218 14.51 2.41 33.80
C VAL A 218 15.23 3.03 32.60
N LEU A 219 16.28 2.38 32.09
CA LEU A 219 16.96 2.82 30.87
C LEU A 219 16.05 2.69 29.63
N TYR A 220 15.31 1.59 29.52
CA TYR A 220 14.34 1.41 28.44
C TYR A 220 13.23 2.46 28.49
N LEU A 221 12.58 2.63 29.65
CA LEU A 221 11.53 3.66 29.82
C LEU A 221 12.05 5.08 29.54
N SER A 222 13.29 5.38 29.91
CA SER A 222 13.93 6.66 29.57
C SER A 222 14.05 6.87 28.07
N SER A 223 14.25 5.82 27.27
CA SER A 223 14.24 5.93 25.80
C SER A 223 12.84 6.22 25.23
N LEU A 224 11.79 5.82 25.95
CA LEU A 224 10.38 6.06 25.62
C LEU A 224 9.85 7.43 26.11
N ARG A 225 10.73 8.37 26.46
CA ARG A 225 10.38 9.72 26.99
C ARG A 225 9.61 9.71 28.32
N VAL A 226 9.77 8.67 29.13
CA VAL A 226 9.33 8.71 30.54
C VAL A 226 10.32 9.56 31.35
N ASP A 227 9.84 10.65 31.94
CA ASP A 227 10.66 11.58 32.72
C ASP A 227 11.20 10.97 34.02
N ARG A 228 10.38 10.14 34.69
CA ARG A 228 10.71 9.53 36.01
C ARG A 228 10.03 8.18 36.19
N VAL A 229 10.67 7.31 36.97
CA VAL A 229 10.12 6.01 37.41
C VAL A 229 10.11 5.97 38.93
N PHE A 230 8.95 5.74 39.54
CA PHE A 230 8.75 5.71 40.98
C PHE A 230 8.47 4.28 41.47
N PHE A 231 9.50 3.63 42.01
CA PHE A 231 9.36 2.30 42.61
C PHE A 231 8.56 2.36 43.92
N HIS A 232 7.49 1.57 44.00
CA HIS A 232 6.72 1.39 45.24
C HIS A 232 7.63 0.78 46.32
N THR A 233 7.61 1.37 47.51
CA THR A 233 8.32 0.86 48.67
C THR A 233 7.42 0.80 49.90
N GLY A 234 7.60 -0.23 50.73
CA GLY A 234 6.85 -0.43 51.96
C GLY A 234 7.56 -1.43 52.87
N THR A 235 7.40 -1.29 54.19
CA THR A 235 8.17 -2.07 55.17
C THR A 235 7.96 -3.58 55.06
N ARG A 236 6.80 -4.02 54.56
CA ARG A 236 6.39 -5.43 54.46
C ARG A 236 6.61 -6.10 53.09
N TYR A 237 6.98 -5.36 52.04
CA TYR A 237 7.04 -5.89 50.68
C TYR A 237 8.42 -6.48 50.33
N ALA A 238 8.47 -7.47 49.43
CA ALA A 238 9.73 -8.09 49.03
C ALA A 238 10.61 -7.10 48.23
N TYR A 239 10.02 -6.37 47.27
CA TYR A 239 10.70 -5.38 46.42
C TYR A 239 11.11 -4.08 47.13
N ARG A 240 11.00 -3.98 48.46
CA ARG A 240 11.40 -2.78 49.21
C ARG A 240 12.87 -2.45 48.95
N SER A 241 13.19 -1.18 48.66
CA SER A 241 14.56 -0.74 48.39
C SER A 241 15.38 -0.52 49.67
N TRP A 242 14.75 -0.08 50.76
CA TRP A 242 15.41 0.11 52.06
C TRP A 242 14.41 -0.13 53.20
N LEU A 243 14.86 -0.83 54.25
CA LEU A 243 14.19 -0.88 55.54
C LEU A 243 14.98 -0.02 56.56
N PRO A 244 14.51 1.19 56.93
CA PRO A 244 15.28 2.11 57.77
C PRO A 244 15.08 1.91 59.29
N VAL A 245 14.15 1.05 59.70
CA VAL A 245 13.84 0.72 61.11
C VAL A 245 13.49 -0.76 61.21
N SER A 246 13.74 -1.39 62.35
CA SER A 246 13.41 -2.81 62.55
C SER A 246 11.91 -3.06 62.36
N PHE A 247 11.57 -4.13 61.63
CA PHE A 247 10.18 -4.50 61.35
C PHE A 247 10.07 -6.03 61.21
N ASN A 248 9.17 -6.67 61.97
CA ASN A 248 8.99 -8.13 62.03
C ASN A 248 10.34 -8.89 62.04
N ASP A 249 11.14 -8.65 63.08
CA ASP A 249 12.47 -9.25 63.33
C ASP A 249 13.54 -9.03 62.24
N THR A 250 13.22 -8.28 61.18
CA THR A 250 14.18 -7.83 60.17
C THR A 250 14.86 -6.55 60.66
N ALA A 251 16.18 -6.59 60.84
CA ALA A 251 16.99 -5.43 61.20
C ALA A 251 17.03 -4.37 60.07
N PRO A 252 17.34 -3.09 60.36
CA PRO A 252 17.49 -2.05 59.34
C PRO A 252 18.55 -2.46 58.32
N ARG A 253 18.20 -2.47 57.03
CA ARG A 253 19.13 -2.86 55.95
C ARG A 253 18.68 -2.36 54.59
N VAL A 254 19.64 -2.05 53.74
CA VAL A 254 19.45 -1.70 52.32
C VAL A 254 19.24 -2.99 51.49
N PHE A 255 18.43 -2.91 50.45
CA PHE A 255 18.06 -4.04 49.58
C PHE A 255 18.54 -3.80 48.13
N PRO A 256 18.61 -4.84 47.28
CA PRO A 256 19.25 -4.77 45.96
C PRO A 256 18.74 -3.67 45.03
N ILE A 257 17.43 -3.40 44.99
CA ILE A 257 16.83 -2.35 44.14
C ILE A 257 17.39 -0.94 44.47
N TYR A 258 17.87 -0.71 45.70
CA TYR A 258 18.55 0.55 46.04
C TYR A 258 19.85 0.74 45.26
N TYR A 259 20.61 -0.34 45.01
CA TYR A 259 21.82 -0.28 44.21
C TYR A 259 21.52 0.00 42.72
N ALA A 260 20.37 -0.47 42.21
CA ALA A 260 19.88 -0.09 40.89
C ALA A 260 19.50 1.39 40.82
N ALA A 261 18.80 1.90 41.85
CA ALA A 261 18.50 3.32 41.97
C ALA A 261 19.79 4.18 42.04
N LEU A 262 20.82 3.75 42.79
CA LEU A 262 22.13 4.41 42.80
C LEU A 262 22.85 4.33 41.44
N PHE A 263 22.76 3.19 40.74
CA PHE A 263 23.34 3.03 39.42
C PHE A 263 22.67 3.99 38.42
N ASN A 264 21.36 3.97 38.33
CA ASN A 264 20.58 4.84 37.45
C ASN A 264 20.80 6.32 37.81
N ALA A 265 20.85 6.68 39.10
CA ALA A 265 21.17 8.04 39.53
C ALA A 265 22.58 8.51 39.13
N ARG A 266 23.56 7.60 39.01
CA ARG A 266 24.90 7.91 38.47
C ARG A 266 24.87 8.11 36.95
N VAL A 267 24.08 7.32 36.22
CA VAL A 267 23.90 7.45 34.76
C VAL A 267 23.15 8.74 34.40
N PHE A 268 22.07 9.04 35.13
CA PHE A 268 21.26 10.26 34.93
C PHE A 268 21.77 11.49 35.69
N ALA A 269 23.02 11.45 36.18
CA ALA A 269 23.61 12.52 36.98
C ALA A 269 23.70 13.85 36.19
N GLY A 270 23.24 14.94 36.80
CA GLY A 270 23.12 16.26 36.15
C GLY A 270 21.78 16.50 35.44
N GLY A 271 20.93 15.48 35.30
CA GLY A 271 19.61 15.59 34.68
C GLY A 271 19.65 15.74 33.15
N HIS A 272 18.45 15.86 32.55
CA HIS A 272 18.23 16.09 31.11
C HIS A 272 19.09 15.20 30.19
N LYS A 273 19.05 13.89 30.42
CA LYS A 273 19.68 12.92 29.52
C LYS A 273 18.69 12.40 28.49
N GLN A 274 19.19 12.08 27.31
CA GLN A 274 18.52 11.29 26.29
C GLN A 274 19.10 9.87 26.33
N THR A 275 18.24 8.86 26.31
CA THR A 275 18.66 7.45 26.25
C THR A 275 18.27 6.87 24.90
N GLU A 276 19.22 6.23 24.21
CA GLU A 276 18.99 5.48 22.97
C GLU A 276 19.32 4.01 23.21
N VAL A 277 18.50 3.11 22.65
CA VAL A 277 18.74 1.66 22.74
C VAL A 277 19.72 1.26 21.63
N LEU A 278 20.90 0.78 22.01
CA LEU A 278 21.92 0.25 21.09
C LEU A 278 21.70 -1.23 20.77
N VAL A 279 21.26 -2.01 21.77
CA VAL A 279 20.96 -3.44 21.64
C VAL A 279 19.71 -3.75 22.45
N ASN A 280 18.74 -4.43 21.83
CA ASN A 280 17.46 -4.79 22.42
C ASN A 280 17.21 -6.31 22.37
N GLY A 281 18.12 -7.10 22.93
CA GLY A 281 18.01 -8.56 22.96
C GLY A 281 17.07 -9.08 24.06
N THR A 282 16.79 -10.38 24.05
CA THR A 282 15.91 -11.07 25.02
C THR A 282 16.49 -11.13 26.43
N ASP A 283 17.81 -11.23 26.54
CA ASP A 283 18.58 -11.42 27.78
C ASP A 283 19.84 -10.53 27.85
N PHE A 284 20.07 -9.70 26.83
CA PHE A 284 21.13 -8.70 26.80
C PHE A 284 20.64 -7.40 26.16
N SER A 285 20.98 -6.28 26.79
CA SER A 285 20.67 -4.95 26.28
C SER A 285 21.86 -4.01 26.39
N ALA A 286 21.85 -2.96 25.57
CA ALA A 286 22.81 -1.88 25.68
C ALA A 286 22.14 -0.54 25.35
N TYR A 287 22.55 0.50 26.06
CA TYR A 287 21.99 1.84 26.01
C TYR A 287 23.09 2.88 25.88
N ALA A 288 22.94 3.79 24.92
CA ALA A 288 23.71 5.01 24.83
C ALA A 288 22.97 6.11 25.60
N VAL A 289 23.63 6.70 26.60
CA VAL A 289 23.05 7.80 27.38
C VAL A 289 23.83 9.08 27.08
N TYR A 290 23.10 10.08 26.60
CA TYR A 290 23.62 11.36 26.14
C TYR A 290 23.22 12.47 27.10
N GLY A 291 24.18 13.30 27.51
CA GLY A 291 23.91 14.60 28.12
C GLY A 291 24.19 15.70 27.10
N SER A 292 23.22 16.60 26.86
CA SER A 292 23.35 17.69 25.89
C SER A 292 23.88 17.22 24.52
N SER A 293 23.31 16.12 24.00
CA SER A 293 23.69 15.48 22.72
C SER A 293 25.11 14.90 22.64
N LYS A 294 25.88 14.87 23.74
CA LYS A 294 27.16 14.16 23.84
C LYS A 294 26.95 12.81 24.53
N LEU A 295 27.46 11.72 23.94
CA LEU A 295 27.49 10.40 24.58
C LEU A 295 28.33 10.48 25.87
N GLU A 296 27.71 10.25 27.02
CA GLU A 296 28.37 10.30 28.33
C GLU A 296 28.70 8.91 28.87
N SER A 297 27.80 7.95 28.65
CA SER A 297 27.99 6.55 29.07
C SER A 297 27.30 5.58 28.13
N ILE A 298 27.91 4.42 27.93
CA ILE A 298 27.23 3.23 27.43
C ILE A 298 26.96 2.32 28.63
N VAL A 299 25.70 1.95 28.85
CA VAL A 299 25.30 0.94 29.83
C VAL A 299 24.99 -0.35 29.09
N ALA A 300 25.63 -1.44 29.46
CA ALA A 300 25.24 -2.78 29.03
C ALA A 300 24.64 -3.55 30.21
N VAL A 301 23.53 -4.26 29.97
CA VAL A 301 22.89 -5.12 30.96
C VAL A 301 22.85 -6.54 30.42
N ASN A 302 23.38 -7.48 31.19
CA ASN A 302 23.40 -8.91 30.85
C ASN A 302 22.56 -9.68 31.89
N MET A 303 21.54 -10.36 31.40
CA MET A 303 20.58 -11.18 32.16
C MET A 303 20.76 -12.68 31.88
N VAL A 304 21.74 -13.08 31.07
CA VAL A 304 22.07 -14.49 30.80
C VAL A 304 22.56 -15.16 32.09
N MET A 305 21.73 -16.04 32.66
CA MET A 305 22.13 -16.85 33.82
C MET A 305 23.09 -17.97 33.41
N TRP A 306 24.17 -18.12 34.18
CA TRP A 306 25.22 -19.11 33.90
C TRP A 306 25.54 -19.98 35.11
N ASN A 307 25.48 -21.30 34.94
CA ASN A 307 25.82 -22.27 35.97
C ASN A 307 27.35 -22.53 36.03
N SER A 308 27.93 -22.49 37.22
CA SER A 308 29.35 -22.76 37.49
C SER A 308 29.89 -24.13 37.04
N THR A 309 29.04 -25.11 36.75
CA THR A 309 29.47 -26.48 36.39
C THR A 309 29.97 -26.62 34.95
N PHE A 310 29.85 -25.59 34.11
CA PHE A 310 30.34 -25.60 32.73
C PHE A 310 31.80 -25.13 32.59
N GLU A 311 32.50 -25.64 31.57
CA GLU A 311 33.89 -25.28 31.26
C GLU A 311 34.08 -23.77 31.06
N GLN A 312 35.11 -23.22 31.70
CA GLN A 312 35.38 -21.77 31.77
C GLN A 312 35.59 -21.10 30.39
N GLN A 313 35.95 -21.88 29.36
CA GLN A 313 36.12 -21.43 27.97
C GLN A 313 34.81 -21.28 27.19
N LYS A 314 33.70 -21.87 27.65
CA LYS A 314 32.38 -21.82 26.99
C LYS A 314 31.47 -20.70 27.54
N ARG A 315 32.00 -19.87 28.45
CA ARG A 315 31.24 -18.85 29.16
C ARG A 315 30.92 -17.67 28.22
N PRO A 316 29.65 -17.28 28.02
CA PRO A 316 29.29 -16.20 27.12
C PRO A 316 29.90 -14.88 27.60
N TYR A 317 30.35 -14.07 26.65
CA TYR A 317 30.88 -12.74 26.87
C TYR A 317 30.47 -11.83 25.71
N THR A 318 30.21 -10.57 26.01
CA THR A 318 30.03 -9.52 24.99
C THR A 318 31.31 -8.70 24.94
N ALA A 319 31.96 -8.63 23.78
CA ALA A 319 33.03 -7.67 23.53
C ALA A 319 32.40 -6.31 23.17
N LEU A 320 32.97 -5.23 23.70
CA LEU A 320 32.60 -3.86 23.35
C LEU A 320 33.81 -3.18 22.70
N GLU A 321 33.66 -2.74 21.46
CA GLU A 321 34.63 -1.86 20.80
C GLU A 321 34.29 -0.40 21.10
N LEU A 322 35.31 0.42 21.33
CA LEU A 322 35.12 1.86 21.55
C LEU A 322 34.86 2.59 20.23
N PRO A 323 33.91 3.53 20.16
CA PRO A 323 33.65 4.31 18.95
C PRO A 323 34.90 5.03 18.43
N SER A 324 34.99 5.21 17.11
CA SER A 324 36.11 5.92 16.47
C SER A 324 36.29 7.33 17.06
N GLY A 325 37.49 7.61 17.57
CA GLY A 325 37.82 8.85 18.27
C GLY A 325 37.89 8.74 19.81
N TRP A 326 37.58 7.57 20.39
CA TRP A 326 37.78 7.31 21.82
C TRP A 326 39.08 6.54 22.06
N GLU A 327 40.07 7.19 22.67
CA GLU A 327 41.37 6.56 22.96
C GLU A 327 41.31 5.57 24.13
N SER A 328 40.49 5.85 25.13
CA SER A 328 40.26 4.94 26.26
C SER A 328 38.92 5.12 26.96
N ALA A 329 38.52 4.11 27.72
CA ALA A 329 37.35 4.14 28.60
C ALA A 329 37.71 3.62 30.01
N ARG A 330 37.00 4.10 31.03
CA ARG A 330 37.09 3.58 32.42
C ARG A 330 36.03 2.52 32.65
N VAL A 331 36.11 1.70 33.70
CA VAL A 331 35.08 0.68 33.95
C VAL A 331 34.66 0.65 35.43
N SER A 332 33.34 0.69 35.66
CA SER A 332 32.63 0.71 36.95
C SER A 332 31.57 -0.38 36.95
N ARG A 333 31.47 -1.21 37.99
CA ARG A 333 30.68 -2.43 37.96
C ARG A 333 29.62 -2.43 39.07
N LEU A 334 28.36 -2.77 38.75
CA LEU A 334 27.38 -3.22 39.75
C LEU A 334 27.56 -4.74 39.90
N THR A 335 27.80 -5.23 41.11
CA THR A 335 28.29 -6.61 41.30
C THR A 335 27.78 -7.24 42.59
N SER A 336 27.75 -8.57 42.61
CA SER A 336 27.28 -9.45 43.68
C SER A 336 27.94 -10.83 43.49
N PRO A 337 28.02 -11.70 44.52
CA PRO A 337 28.48 -13.09 44.36
C PRO A 337 27.59 -13.93 43.41
N GLY A 338 26.31 -13.58 43.29
CA GLY A 338 25.31 -14.25 42.43
C GLY A 338 24.10 -13.35 42.16
N VAL A 339 23.21 -13.75 41.24
CA VAL A 339 22.00 -12.96 40.89
C VAL A 339 20.84 -13.24 41.86
N GLU A 340 20.86 -14.41 42.46
CA GLU A 340 20.00 -14.92 43.53
C GLU A 340 20.39 -14.42 44.94
N ILE A 341 21.42 -13.58 45.05
CA ILE A 341 21.97 -13.10 46.33
C ILE A 341 21.39 -11.75 46.73
N ALA A 342 21.03 -11.59 48.00
CA ALA A 342 20.45 -10.35 48.58
C ALA A 342 21.47 -9.45 49.32
N SER A 343 22.69 -9.93 49.55
CA SER A 343 23.78 -9.25 50.29
C SER A 343 25.02 -9.04 49.41
N ASP A 344 26.07 -8.41 49.97
CA ASP A 344 27.40 -8.32 49.35
C ASP A 344 27.43 -7.62 47.98
N ILE A 345 26.41 -6.81 47.71
CA ILE A 345 26.29 -6.02 46.49
C ILE A 345 27.21 -4.79 46.59
N THR A 346 27.98 -4.53 45.54
CA THR A 346 28.80 -3.31 45.44
C THR A 346 28.63 -2.60 44.09
N LEU A 347 28.72 -1.27 44.12
CA LEU A 347 28.65 -0.40 42.95
C LEU A 347 29.96 0.41 42.82
N ALA A 348 30.82 0.01 41.88
CA ALA A 348 32.20 0.47 41.75
C ALA A 348 33.03 0.20 43.03
N GLY A 349 32.90 -1.00 43.60
CA GLY A 349 33.62 -1.44 44.81
C GLY A 349 33.08 -0.91 46.14
N GLN A 350 32.07 -0.04 46.12
CA GLN A 350 31.46 0.55 47.31
C GLN A 350 30.15 -0.15 47.67
N SER A 351 29.88 -0.37 48.96
CA SER A 351 28.60 -0.86 49.47
C SER A 351 27.79 0.27 50.10
N VAL A 352 26.57 -0.01 50.55
CA VAL A 352 25.72 0.91 51.31
C VAL A 352 25.45 0.32 52.68
N ASN A 353 25.68 1.11 53.74
CA ASN A 353 25.43 0.67 55.11
C ASN A 353 23.94 0.78 55.50
N GLU A 354 23.59 0.32 56.71
CA GLU A 354 22.22 0.30 57.23
C GLU A 354 21.54 1.68 57.28
N ALA A 355 22.33 2.75 57.35
CA ALA A 355 21.88 4.15 57.35
C ALA A 355 21.74 4.76 55.93
N GLY A 356 21.86 3.95 54.87
CA GLY A 356 21.76 4.43 53.49
C GLY A 356 22.99 5.19 53.00
N VAL A 357 24.12 5.13 53.72
CA VAL A 357 25.36 5.85 53.37
C VAL A 357 26.28 4.93 52.56
N ILE A 358 26.82 5.45 51.45
CA ILE A 358 27.82 4.76 50.63
C ILE A 358 29.13 4.67 51.41
N VAL A 359 29.68 3.47 51.55
CA VAL A 359 30.91 3.18 52.31
C VAL A 359 31.89 2.34 51.48
N GLY A 360 33.18 2.42 51.85
CA GLY A 360 34.28 1.77 51.14
C GLY A 360 34.83 2.58 49.97
N ASP A 361 36.02 2.20 49.51
CA ASP A 361 36.76 2.92 48.48
C ASP A 361 36.16 2.71 47.09
N LYS A 362 36.03 3.81 46.34
CA LYS A 362 35.57 3.77 44.95
C LYS A 362 36.66 3.17 44.06
N LYS A 363 36.43 1.94 43.59
CA LYS A 363 37.27 1.26 42.61
C LYS A 363 36.77 1.56 41.20
N VAL A 364 37.64 2.15 40.40
CA VAL A 364 37.45 2.34 38.95
C VAL A 364 38.60 1.61 38.28
N GLU A 365 38.30 0.77 37.30
CA GLU A 365 39.31 -0.01 36.59
C GLU A 365 40.16 0.86 35.66
N GLU A 366 41.37 0.38 35.37
CA GLU A 366 42.34 1.05 34.52
C GLU A 366 41.78 1.34 33.10
N PRO A 367 42.24 2.41 32.44
CA PRO A 367 41.75 2.77 31.12
C PRO A 367 42.02 1.67 30.08
N ILE A 368 40.94 1.14 29.50
CA ILE A 368 40.99 0.19 28.38
C ILE A 368 41.16 0.93 27.06
N GLY A 369 42.08 0.48 26.20
CA GLY A 369 42.38 1.10 24.90
C GLY A 369 41.48 0.62 23.74
N SER A 370 41.61 1.26 22.57
CA SER A 370 40.74 1.10 21.40
C SER A 370 40.66 -0.28 20.72
N GLN A 371 41.40 -1.30 21.20
CA GLN A 371 41.29 -2.70 20.77
C GLN A 371 41.31 -3.68 21.98
N THR A 372 40.67 -3.31 23.10
CA THR A 372 40.64 -4.15 24.30
C THR A 372 39.31 -4.90 24.40
N GLU A 373 39.35 -6.23 24.38
CA GLU A 373 38.16 -7.04 24.71
C GLU A 373 37.71 -6.78 26.16
N VAL A 374 36.63 -6.02 26.34
CA VAL A 374 35.93 -5.90 27.63
C VAL A 374 35.09 -7.15 27.86
N ALA A 375 35.76 -8.29 28.08
CA ALA A 375 35.07 -9.54 28.30
C ALA A 375 34.22 -9.43 29.60
N MET A 376 32.88 -9.34 29.43
CA MET A 376 31.90 -9.45 30.53
C MET A 376 31.86 -10.90 31.04
N LYS A 377 32.98 -11.34 31.61
CA LYS A 377 33.18 -12.69 32.15
C LYS A 377 32.35 -12.84 33.41
N LEU A 378 31.13 -13.37 33.28
CA LEU A 378 30.20 -13.60 34.40
C LEU A 378 30.66 -14.72 35.35
N HIS A 379 31.87 -14.61 35.90
CA HIS A 379 32.50 -15.57 36.79
C HIS A 379 31.68 -15.78 38.05
N LEU A 380 31.84 -16.96 38.69
CA LEU A 380 31.45 -17.17 40.10
C LEU A 380 32.42 -16.44 41.07
N PHE A 381 32.91 -15.29 40.59
CA PHE A 381 33.93 -14.37 41.08
C PHE A 381 33.87 -13.11 40.16
N PHE A 382 32.79 -12.31 40.29
CA PHE A 382 32.69 -10.87 39.98
C PHE A 382 33.32 -10.29 38.69
N HIS A 383 32.56 -9.93 37.62
CA HIS A 383 32.96 -8.93 36.57
C HIS A 383 31.78 -8.47 35.64
N VAL A 384 31.17 -7.28 35.83
CA VAL A 384 30.11 -6.66 34.94
C VAL A 384 30.67 -5.53 34.00
N GLY A 385 30.44 -4.21 34.18
CA GLY A 385 31.32 -3.13 33.66
C GLY A 385 30.72 -1.95 32.83
N VAL A 386 31.05 -0.69 33.18
CA VAL A 386 30.48 0.58 32.61
C VAL A 386 31.43 1.81 32.68
N ALA A 387 31.49 2.64 31.63
CA ALA A 387 32.40 3.80 31.50
C ALA A 387 31.76 5.19 31.68
N LEU A 388 32.53 6.18 32.19
CA LEU A 388 32.14 7.61 32.32
C LEU A 388 33.38 8.55 32.31
N LEU A 389 33.38 9.59 31.45
CA LEU A 389 34.35 10.71 31.46
C LEU A 389 33.74 12.06 30.93
N PRO A 390 34.01 13.23 31.54
CA PRO A 390 33.38 14.52 31.17
C PRO A 390 34.29 15.59 30.48
N PHE A 391 33.68 16.75 30.13
CA PHE A 391 34.23 18.07 29.70
C PHE A 391 34.05 18.57 28.24
N GLN A 392 34.41 19.85 28.00
CA GLN A 392 33.55 20.97 27.55
C GLN A 392 33.51 21.35 26.04
N VAL A 393 32.27 21.67 25.60
CA VAL A 393 31.79 22.84 24.82
C VAL A 393 32.41 23.20 23.45
N GLY A 394 31.53 23.18 22.43
CA GLY A 394 31.60 24.00 21.22
C GLY A 394 30.25 24.08 20.49
N ALA A 395 29.54 25.22 20.61
CA ALA A 395 28.31 25.63 19.92
C ALA A 395 27.02 24.77 20.10
N ALA A 396 25.87 25.44 20.17
CA ALA A 396 24.55 24.81 20.26
C ALA A 396 23.99 24.49 18.87
N ASN A 397 23.47 23.28 18.66
CA ASN A 397 22.88 22.89 17.38
C ASN A 397 21.49 23.53 17.21
N SER A 398 21.38 24.46 16.26
CA SER A 398 20.08 25.03 15.85
C SER A 398 19.29 24.00 15.03
N ALA A 399 17.95 24.05 15.09
CA ALA A 399 17.09 23.24 14.22
C ALA A 399 17.49 23.38 12.74
N PRO A 400 17.47 22.28 11.95
CA PRO A 400 17.99 22.29 10.59
C PRO A 400 17.21 23.25 9.71
N ARG A 401 17.95 24.11 8.99
CA ARG A 401 17.39 25.18 8.16
C ARG A 401 17.94 25.11 6.74
N VAL A 402 17.07 25.30 5.77
CA VAL A 402 17.39 25.35 4.35
C VAL A 402 16.94 26.70 3.79
N ASN A 403 17.90 27.51 3.35
CA ASN A 403 17.63 28.79 2.69
C ASN A 403 17.50 28.53 1.18
N ALA A 404 16.28 28.67 0.69
CA ALA A 404 15.86 28.43 -0.68
C ALA A 404 15.93 29.69 -1.56
N LYS A 405 15.59 29.52 -2.85
CA LYS A 405 15.45 30.64 -3.79
C LYS A 405 14.43 31.67 -3.27
N HIS A 406 14.58 32.92 -3.71
CA HIS A 406 13.70 34.05 -3.34
C HIS A 406 13.60 34.34 -1.83
N GLY A 407 14.59 33.91 -1.03
CA GLY A 407 14.64 34.16 0.41
C GLY A 407 13.66 33.32 1.23
N VAL A 408 13.05 32.30 0.64
CA VAL A 408 12.23 31.32 1.37
C VAL A 408 13.15 30.51 2.30
N THR A 409 12.74 30.28 3.54
CA THR A 409 13.45 29.43 4.50
C THR A 409 12.58 28.22 4.84
N TYR A 410 13.14 27.02 4.90
CA TYR A 410 12.47 25.83 5.41
C TYR A 410 13.09 25.43 6.75
N GLN A 411 12.27 25.22 7.78
CA GLN A 411 12.68 24.70 9.09
C GLN A 411 12.29 23.24 9.21
N GLY A 412 13.28 22.35 9.35
CA GLY A 412 13.07 20.92 9.60
C GLY A 412 13.25 20.54 11.07
N VAL A 413 13.30 19.25 11.32
CA VAL A 413 13.70 18.65 12.60
C VAL A 413 14.76 17.57 12.38
N GLU A 414 15.51 17.24 13.43
CA GLU A 414 16.32 16.02 13.43
C GLU A 414 15.48 14.84 13.90
N ARG A 415 15.68 13.66 13.28
CA ARG A 415 15.05 12.40 13.65
C ARG A 415 16.07 11.28 13.44
N ASN A 416 16.27 10.39 14.41
CA ASN A 416 17.08 9.16 14.25
C ASN A 416 18.45 9.35 13.54
N GLY A 417 19.16 10.45 13.83
CA GLY A 417 20.45 10.76 13.21
C GLY A 417 20.42 11.37 11.79
N ILE A 418 19.22 11.65 11.24
CA ILE A 418 19.00 12.33 9.97
C ILE A 418 18.26 13.66 10.15
N GLU A 419 18.22 14.49 9.10
CA GLU A 419 17.41 15.70 9.04
C GLU A 419 16.17 15.47 8.18
N VAL A 420 15.00 15.93 8.64
CA VAL A 420 13.72 15.79 7.91
C VAL A 420 12.96 17.12 7.83
N PHE A 421 12.36 17.37 6.69
CA PHE A 421 11.51 18.51 6.37
C PHE A 421 10.17 17.97 5.89
N LEU A 422 9.15 18.08 6.72
CA LEU A 422 7.86 17.40 6.59
C LEU A 422 6.76 18.35 6.10
N GLY A 423 5.77 17.83 5.36
CA GLY A 423 4.57 18.57 5.00
C GLY A 423 4.79 19.77 4.07
N ILE A 424 5.85 19.75 3.23
CA ILE A 424 6.12 20.84 2.28
C ILE A 424 5.06 20.83 1.18
N PRO A 425 4.23 21.88 1.01
CA PRO A 425 3.24 21.91 -0.05
C PRO A 425 3.91 22.16 -1.41
N TYR A 426 3.64 21.29 -2.38
CA TYR A 426 4.11 21.44 -3.76
C TYR A 426 2.98 21.86 -4.72
N GLY A 427 1.73 21.50 -4.38
CA GLY A 427 0.52 21.87 -5.13
C GLY A 427 -0.40 22.84 -4.38
N GLN A 428 -1.31 23.47 -5.11
CA GLN A 428 -2.43 24.24 -4.57
C GLN A 428 -3.59 23.31 -4.18
N ASP A 429 -4.48 23.80 -3.31
CA ASP A 429 -5.73 23.13 -2.94
C ASP A 429 -6.51 22.67 -4.17
N THR A 430 -6.86 21.38 -4.17
CA THR A 430 -7.53 20.70 -5.27
C THR A 430 -9.06 20.72 -5.15
N GLY A 431 -9.61 21.29 -4.07
CA GLY A 431 -11.04 21.28 -3.78
C GLY A 431 -11.93 22.11 -4.70
N GLY A 432 -13.23 21.81 -4.63
CA GLY A 432 -14.31 22.57 -5.28
C GLY A 432 -14.08 22.82 -6.77
N SER A 433 -13.82 24.08 -7.15
CA SER A 433 -13.63 24.45 -8.57
C SER A 433 -12.34 23.92 -9.21
N ASN A 434 -11.35 23.50 -8.41
CA ASN A 434 -10.14 22.81 -8.87
C ASN A 434 -10.31 21.28 -8.91
N ARG A 435 -11.44 20.72 -8.43
CA ARG A 435 -11.63 19.27 -8.32
C ARG A 435 -11.54 18.60 -9.69
N PHE A 436 -10.84 17.46 -9.73
CA PHE A 436 -10.39 16.71 -10.91
C PHE A 436 -9.40 17.43 -11.83
N LYS A 437 -9.22 18.76 -11.74
CA LYS A 437 -8.33 19.48 -12.68
C LYS A 437 -6.86 19.12 -12.46
N PRO A 438 -6.01 19.27 -13.49
CA PRO A 438 -4.56 19.24 -13.33
C PRO A 438 -4.12 20.19 -12.19
N PRO A 439 -3.18 19.75 -11.35
CA PRO A 439 -2.74 20.54 -10.20
C PRO A 439 -1.98 21.79 -10.66
N LYS A 440 -1.94 22.79 -9.77
CA LYS A 440 -1.16 24.01 -9.97
C LYS A 440 -0.03 24.06 -8.94
N PRO A 441 1.18 24.50 -9.32
CA PRO A 441 2.28 24.65 -8.36
C PRO A 441 1.94 25.64 -7.25
N ARG A 442 2.35 25.32 -6.02
CA ARG A 442 2.33 26.24 -4.88
C ARG A 442 3.75 26.72 -4.62
N VAL A 443 3.96 28.02 -4.84
CA VAL A 443 5.23 28.72 -4.59
C VAL A 443 5.07 29.55 -3.32
N PRO A 444 5.86 29.33 -2.26
CA PRO A 444 5.83 30.18 -1.07
C PRO A 444 6.16 31.64 -1.42
N ALA A 445 5.57 32.58 -0.67
CA ALA A 445 5.86 34.00 -0.87
C ALA A 445 7.37 34.29 -0.66
N PRO A 446 8.01 35.16 -1.46
CA PRO A 446 9.40 35.55 -1.24
C PRO A 446 9.63 36.05 0.21
N GLY A 447 10.72 35.59 0.83
CA GLY A 447 11.03 35.89 2.23
C GLY A 447 10.23 35.13 3.29
N SER A 448 9.37 34.16 2.91
CA SER A 448 8.60 33.36 3.89
C SER A 448 9.45 32.34 4.64
N ASP A 449 9.07 32.05 5.89
CA ASP A 449 9.69 31.04 6.74
C ASP A 449 8.68 29.88 6.94
N VAL A 450 8.93 28.77 6.24
CA VAL A 450 8.07 27.59 6.15
C VAL A 450 8.47 26.58 7.22
N LYS A 451 7.61 26.39 8.22
CA LYS A 451 7.75 25.28 9.19
C LYS A 451 7.43 23.95 8.52
N ALA A 452 8.47 23.19 8.21
CA ALA A 452 8.39 21.84 7.69
C ALA A 452 8.68 20.81 8.81
N THR A 453 7.97 20.95 9.94
CA THR A 453 8.26 20.22 11.19
C THR A 453 7.20 19.15 11.54
N SER A 454 6.17 19.03 10.71
CA SER A 454 5.04 18.11 10.88
C SER A 454 4.53 17.66 9.52
N TYR A 455 4.00 16.45 9.44
CA TYR A 455 3.34 15.96 8.23
C TYR A 455 2.12 16.83 7.87
N GLY A 456 1.84 16.96 6.57
CA GLY A 456 0.59 17.53 6.08
C GLY A 456 -0.52 16.46 6.00
N PRO A 457 -1.78 16.86 5.77
CA PRO A 457 -2.89 15.92 5.67
C PRO A 457 -2.70 14.94 4.49
N SER A 458 -3.24 13.73 4.66
CA SER A 458 -3.33 12.75 3.58
C SER A 458 -4.40 13.15 2.56
N CYS A 459 -4.35 12.61 1.35
CA CYS A 459 -5.44 12.81 0.38
C CYS A 459 -6.70 12.03 0.79
N PRO A 460 -7.90 12.43 0.33
CA PRO A 460 -9.17 11.88 0.81
C PRO A 460 -9.24 10.36 0.61
N GLN A 461 -9.36 9.65 1.73
CA GLN A 461 -9.43 8.19 1.85
C GLN A 461 -10.03 7.84 3.22
N ALA A 462 -10.19 6.56 3.54
CA ALA A 462 -10.65 6.14 4.86
C ALA A 462 -9.70 6.60 5.99
N LEU A 463 -10.27 7.10 7.09
CA LEU A 463 -9.53 7.30 8.34
C LEU A 463 -9.37 5.96 9.07
N GLY A 464 -8.28 5.79 9.82
CA GLY A 464 -7.97 4.56 10.55
C GLY A 464 -6.71 3.83 10.05
N PRO A 465 -6.38 2.68 10.65
CA PRO A 465 -5.42 1.75 10.08
C PRO A 465 -5.96 1.14 8.78
N TRP A 466 -5.08 0.78 7.85
CA TRP A 466 -5.46 0.12 6.60
C TRP A 466 -5.29 -1.40 6.70
N VAL A 467 -4.16 -1.96 6.25
CA VAL A 467 -3.95 -3.42 6.21
C VAL A 467 -2.56 -3.79 6.73
N PRO A 468 -2.41 -4.11 8.04
CA PRO A 468 -1.18 -4.70 8.55
C PRO A 468 -0.94 -6.10 7.97
N PRO A 469 0.32 -6.51 7.70
CA PRO A 469 1.56 -5.74 7.86
C PRO A 469 1.94 -4.87 6.64
N ILE A 470 1.14 -4.86 5.57
CA ILE A 470 1.41 -4.13 4.32
C ILE A 470 1.46 -2.61 4.55
N ALA A 471 0.65 -2.09 5.47
CA ALA A 471 0.72 -0.74 6.01
C ALA A 471 0.64 -0.78 7.54
N LEU A 472 1.42 0.08 8.20
CA LEU A 472 1.53 0.10 9.67
C LEU A 472 1.02 1.42 10.28
N GLY A 473 0.79 2.43 9.45
CA GLY A 473 0.29 3.73 9.85
C GLY A 473 -1.22 3.74 10.10
N ASN A 474 -1.68 4.86 10.67
CA ASN A 474 -3.09 5.17 10.87
C ASN A 474 -3.36 6.55 10.27
N ILE A 475 -4.29 6.64 9.33
CA ILE A 475 -4.69 7.91 8.71
C ILE A 475 -5.56 8.68 9.71
N THR A 476 -5.02 9.75 10.28
CA THR A 476 -5.74 10.58 11.27
C THR A 476 -6.34 11.86 10.71
N GLU A 477 -5.93 12.29 9.52
CA GLU A 477 -6.36 13.55 8.90
C GLU A 477 -6.32 13.45 7.37
N VAL A 478 -7.38 13.91 6.70
CA VAL A 478 -7.48 13.97 5.24
C VAL A 478 -8.01 15.34 4.77
N SER A 479 -7.60 15.77 3.58
CA SER A 479 -8.02 17.05 2.98
C SER A 479 -7.89 17.05 1.44
N GLU A 480 -8.58 17.93 0.73
CA GLU A 480 -8.30 18.22 -0.70
C GLU A 480 -7.07 19.15 -0.90
N ASP A 481 -6.59 19.85 0.15
CA ASP A 481 -5.25 20.51 0.18
C ASP A 481 -4.17 19.51 0.66
N CYS A 482 -4.12 18.34 0.04
CA CYS A 482 -3.21 17.25 0.43
C CYS A 482 -1.88 17.20 -0.34
N LEU A 483 -1.65 18.08 -1.32
CA LEU A 483 -0.49 18.03 -2.22
C LEU A 483 0.81 18.49 -1.55
N ASN A 484 1.31 17.66 -0.62
CA ASN A 484 2.50 17.86 0.17
C ASN A 484 3.50 16.71 0.06
N LEU A 485 4.77 17.00 0.34
CA LEU A 485 5.88 16.06 0.32
C LEU A 485 6.81 16.23 1.52
N ASN A 486 7.57 15.17 1.81
CA ASN A 486 8.55 15.10 2.88
C ASN A 486 9.94 14.91 2.28
N VAL A 487 10.94 15.70 2.71
CA VAL A 487 12.35 15.57 2.31
C VAL A 487 13.17 15.08 3.50
N ALA A 488 13.98 14.04 3.33
CA ALA A 488 14.84 13.47 4.35
C ALA A 488 16.27 13.34 3.83
N ARG A 489 17.26 13.76 4.61
CA ARG A 489 18.68 13.84 4.21
C ARG A 489 19.63 13.51 5.35
N PRO A 490 20.89 13.12 5.07
CA PRO A 490 21.92 12.99 6.10
C PRO A 490 22.07 14.27 6.94
N ARG A 491 22.37 14.14 8.24
CA ARG A 491 22.70 15.28 9.11
C ARG A 491 23.89 16.08 8.56
N ASN A 492 23.83 17.39 8.69
CA ASN A 492 24.82 18.37 8.20
C ASN A 492 25.01 18.38 6.67
N THR A 493 23.97 18.04 5.89
CA THR A 493 24.03 18.10 4.41
C THR A 493 24.13 19.55 3.91
N ASP A 494 25.28 19.91 3.34
CA ASP A 494 25.49 21.19 2.66
C ASP A 494 24.65 21.30 1.37
N ALA A 495 24.17 22.50 1.04
CA ALA A 495 23.37 22.74 -0.17
C ALA A 495 24.12 22.45 -1.49
N LYS A 496 25.46 22.39 -1.46
CA LYS A 496 26.31 22.06 -2.62
C LYS A 496 26.70 20.58 -2.67
N ALA A 497 26.18 19.73 -1.78
CA ALA A 497 26.56 18.31 -1.69
C ALA A 497 26.24 17.50 -2.97
N ARG A 498 25.22 17.91 -3.74
CA ARG A 498 24.78 17.26 -5.00
C ARG A 498 24.53 15.75 -4.83
N LEU A 499 23.81 15.41 -3.77
CA LEU A 499 23.45 14.03 -3.45
C LEU A 499 22.38 13.48 -4.42
N PRO A 500 22.48 12.21 -4.86
CA PRO A 500 21.40 11.56 -5.60
C PRO A 500 20.09 11.53 -4.79
N VAL A 501 18.96 11.55 -5.51
CA VAL A 501 17.62 11.69 -4.91
C VAL A 501 16.77 10.47 -5.24
N LEU A 502 16.33 9.76 -4.21
CA LEU A 502 15.33 8.70 -4.27
C LEU A 502 13.95 9.32 -3.99
N LEU A 503 13.10 9.43 -5.01
CA LEU A 503 11.76 10.00 -4.92
C LEU A 503 10.71 8.90 -4.93
N TYR A 504 10.13 8.64 -3.76
CA TYR A 504 9.14 7.59 -3.53
C TYR A 504 7.71 8.02 -3.91
N ILE A 505 7.05 7.15 -4.66
CA ILE A 505 5.62 7.19 -4.99
C ILE A 505 4.97 6.00 -4.29
N HIS A 506 4.11 6.26 -3.30
CA HIS A 506 3.48 5.20 -2.52
C HIS A 506 2.49 4.37 -3.36
N GLY A 507 2.26 3.12 -2.94
CA GLY A 507 1.21 2.26 -3.47
C GLY A 507 -0.13 2.46 -2.76
N GLY A 508 -0.97 1.42 -2.79
CA GLY A 508 -2.31 1.39 -2.17
C GLY A 508 -3.46 1.47 -3.18
N SER A 509 -3.42 0.69 -4.26
CA SER A 509 -4.51 0.58 -5.27
C SER A 509 -4.99 1.90 -5.89
N PHE A 510 -4.15 2.94 -5.91
CA PHE A 510 -4.56 4.34 -6.16
C PHE A 510 -5.71 4.86 -5.28
N TRP A 511 -6.06 4.14 -4.22
CA TRP A 511 -7.26 4.29 -3.40
C TRP A 511 -6.93 4.77 -1.98
N ALA A 512 -5.86 4.22 -1.41
CA ALA A 512 -5.32 4.54 -0.09
C ALA A 512 -3.80 4.81 -0.19
N GLY A 513 -3.20 5.23 0.92
CA GLY A 513 -1.77 5.47 1.03
C GLY A 513 -1.40 6.92 1.37
N ASN A 514 -0.18 7.12 1.83
CA ASN A 514 0.33 8.41 2.28
C ASN A 514 1.88 8.46 2.30
N ASN A 515 2.43 9.67 2.41
CA ASN A 515 3.87 9.96 2.39
C ASN A 515 4.63 9.75 3.72
N HIS A 516 3.99 9.17 4.73
CA HIS A 516 4.50 9.07 6.10
C HIS A 516 4.17 7.76 6.83
N ASP A 517 3.78 6.71 6.11
CA ASP A 517 3.58 5.38 6.70
C ASP A 517 4.90 4.87 7.30
N PRO A 518 4.90 4.24 8.50
CA PRO A 518 6.11 3.71 9.12
C PRO A 518 6.93 2.80 8.21
N THR A 519 6.29 2.02 7.33
CA THR A 519 6.97 1.09 6.42
C THR A 519 7.92 1.77 5.42
N ILE A 520 7.68 3.04 5.08
CA ILE A 520 8.40 3.80 4.03
C ILE A 520 9.31 4.92 4.58
N LEU A 521 9.47 5.01 5.90
CA LEU A 521 10.36 6.02 6.49
C LEU A 521 11.82 5.72 6.09
N PRO A 522 12.62 6.71 5.65
CA PRO A 522 13.90 6.43 4.99
C PRO A 522 15.11 6.35 5.94
N ASP A 523 14.89 6.35 7.26
CA ASP A 523 15.91 6.60 8.26
C ASP A 523 17.07 5.58 8.19
N GLY A 524 16.78 4.27 8.23
CA GLY A 524 17.77 3.21 8.06
C GLY A 524 18.49 3.26 6.71
N MET A 525 17.75 3.47 5.60
CA MET A 525 18.31 3.58 4.25
C MET A 525 19.29 4.75 4.12
N ILE A 526 18.97 5.92 4.67
CA ILE A 526 19.85 7.08 4.64
C ILE A 526 21.12 6.79 5.45
N LEU A 527 21.00 6.23 6.65
CA LEU A 527 22.15 5.85 7.48
C LEU A 527 23.05 4.81 6.81
N GLU A 528 22.48 3.79 6.16
CA GLU A 528 23.26 2.81 5.38
C GLU A 528 23.86 3.43 4.11
N SER A 529 23.21 4.39 3.46
CA SER A 529 23.78 5.11 2.30
C SER A 529 25.02 5.91 2.66
N VAL A 530 25.05 6.52 3.86
CA VAL A 530 26.23 7.20 4.41
C VAL A 530 27.35 6.20 4.68
N LYS A 531 27.05 5.06 5.32
CA LYS A 531 28.03 3.97 5.54
C LYS A 531 28.53 3.34 4.23
N ASN A 532 27.73 3.39 3.17
CA ASN A 532 28.07 2.97 1.81
C ASN A 532 28.97 3.97 1.07
N ALA A 533 29.31 5.12 1.68
CA ALA A 533 29.96 6.26 1.02
C ALA A 533 29.24 6.77 -0.25
N LEU A 534 27.93 6.48 -0.36
CA LEU A 534 27.03 6.93 -1.41
C LEU A 534 25.76 7.53 -0.77
N PRO A 535 25.90 8.63 0.00
CA PRO A 535 24.77 9.25 0.69
C PRO A 535 23.71 9.74 -0.30
N VAL A 536 22.45 9.48 0.02
CA VAL A 536 21.28 9.87 -0.80
C VAL A 536 20.32 10.75 -0.01
N ILE A 537 19.51 11.53 -0.73
CA ILE A 537 18.33 12.20 -0.20
C ILE A 537 17.11 11.36 -0.56
N HIS A 538 16.18 11.21 0.38
CA HIS A 538 14.88 10.61 0.14
C HIS A 538 13.79 11.68 0.10
N VAL A 539 12.81 11.51 -0.79
CA VAL A 539 11.61 12.36 -0.84
C VAL A 539 10.38 11.45 -0.99
N ALA A 540 9.32 11.71 -0.24
CA ALA A 540 8.03 11.01 -0.40
C ALA A 540 6.89 12.01 -0.62
N MET A 541 5.98 11.73 -1.55
CA MET A 541 4.87 12.62 -1.95
C MET A 541 3.50 12.02 -1.60
N ASN A 542 2.53 12.86 -1.24
CA ASN A 542 1.10 12.53 -1.37
C ASN A 542 0.64 12.91 -2.78
N TYR A 543 -0.35 12.21 -3.35
CA TYR A 543 -1.03 12.56 -4.59
C TYR A 543 -2.52 12.18 -4.50
N ARG A 544 -3.43 12.78 -5.27
CA ARG A 544 -4.88 12.48 -5.14
C ARG A 544 -5.20 11.03 -5.47
N LEU A 545 -6.13 10.47 -4.70
CA LEU A 545 -6.54 9.06 -4.72
C LEU A 545 -8.02 8.90 -5.08
N GLY A 546 -8.39 7.67 -5.44
CA GLY A 546 -9.75 7.24 -5.73
C GLY A 546 -10.46 8.14 -6.73
N PHE A 547 -11.74 8.38 -6.47
CA PHE A 547 -12.56 9.33 -7.20
C PHE A 547 -11.94 10.74 -7.35
N PHE A 548 -11.22 11.24 -6.34
CA PHE A 548 -10.62 12.58 -6.39
C PHE A 548 -9.42 12.67 -7.35
N GLY A 549 -8.68 11.56 -7.53
CA GLY A 549 -7.51 11.47 -8.40
C GLY A 549 -7.75 10.88 -9.78
N PHE A 550 -8.76 10.01 -9.93
CA PHE A 550 -8.91 9.12 -11.09
C PHE A 550 -10.35 9.05 -11.63
N ALA A 551 -11.22 10.02 -11.34
CA ALA A 551 -12.53 10.12 -11.99
C ALA A 551 -12.40 10.19 -13.53
N GLN A 552 -13.27 9.42 -14.22
CA GLN A 552 -13.27 9.26 -15.67
C GLN A 552 -14.61 9.73 -16.27
N SER A 553 -14.58 10.50 -17.35
CA SER A 553 -15.76 10.81 -18.18
C SER A 553 -15.37 11.57 -19.45
N GLU A 554 -16.14 11.45 -20.54
CA GLU A 554 -15.89 12.23 -21.78
C GLU A 554 -15.77 13.75 -21.50
N ALA A 555 -16.53 14.28 -20.53
CA ALA A 555 -16.45 15.67 -20.09
C ALA A 555 -15.12 16.01 -19.39
N LEU A 556 -14.60 15.13 -18.52
CA LEU A 556 -13.29 15.30 -17.88
C LEU A 556 -12.15 15.13 -18.88
N GLN A 557 -12.24 14.15 -19.78
CA GLN A 557 -11.28 13.94 -20.87
C GLN A 557 -11.20 15.19 -21.76
N SER A 558 -12.36 15.73 -22.17
CA SER A 558 -12.46 16.96 -22.96
C SER A 558 -11.93 18.21 -22.24
N GLU A 559 -11.87 18.21 -20.90
CA GLU A 559 -11.27 19.27 -20.09
C GLU A 559 -9.76 19.01 -19.83
N GLY A 560 -9.20 17.87 -20.23
CA GLY A 560 -7.85 17.45 -19.86
C GLY A 560 -7.68 17.19 -18.36
N SER A 561 -8.77 16.77 -17.69
CA SER A 561 -8.89 16.60 -16.24
C SER A 561 -9.01 15.14 -15.78
N GLU A 562 -8.69 14.18 -16.66
CA GLU A 562 -8.46 12.79 -16.27
C GLU A 562 -7.01 12.58 -15.79
N ASN A 563 -6.74 11.46 -15.10
CA ASN A 563 -5.44 11.13 -14.51
C ASN A 563 -4.89 12.22 -13.56
N ALA A 564 -5.75 12.88 -12.80
CA ALA A 564 -5.37 13.97 -11.90
C ALA A 564 -4.28 13.55 -10.89
N GLY A 565 -4.35 12.32 -10.35
CA GLY A 565 -3.32 11.75 -9.47
C GLY A 565 -1.95 11.54 -10.15
N LEU A 566 -1.90 11.10 -11.42
CA LEU A 566 -0.63 11.02 -12.16
C LEU A 566 -0.04 12.41 -12.47
N ARG A 567 -0.91 13.41 -12.66
CA ARG A 567 -0.52 14.81 -12.88
C ARG A 567 0.00 15.45 -11.58
N ASP A 568 -0.55 15.07 -10.42
CA ASP A 568 -0.03 15.43 -9.08
C ASP A 568 1.39 14.88 -8.87
N GLN A 569 1.60 13.61 -9.18
CA GLN A 569 2.93 13.00 -9.12
C GLN A 569 3.91 13.70 -10.08
N ARG A 570 3.50 13.99 -11.32
CA ARG A 570 4.33 14.72 -12.29
C ARG A 570 4.76 16.08 -11.72
N LEU A 571 3.82 16.84 -11.14
CA LEU A 571 4.11 18.12 -10.49
C LEU A 571 5.07 17.97 -9.29
N ALA A 572 4.95 16.91 -8.49
CA ALA A 572 5.86 16.64 -7.38
C ALA A 572 7.29 16.33 -7.88
N ILE A 573 7.45 15.52 -8.94
CA ILE A 573 8.77 15.22 -9.52
C ILE A 573 9.39 16.49 -10.13
N GLU A 574 8.60 17.34 -10.77
CA GLU A 574 9.05 18.66 -11.27
C GLU A 574 9.43 19.61 -10.14
N TRP A 575 8.67 19.62 -9.03
CA TRP A 575 9.04 20.37 -7.82
C TRP A 575 10.39 19.91 -7.29
N VAL A 576 10.65 18.60 -7.22
CA VAL A 576 11.93 18.05 -6.77
C VAL A 576 13.06 18.48 -7.72
N ARG A 577 12.89 18.36 -9.04
CA ARG A 577 13.85 18.87 -10.03
C ARG A 577 14.18 20.36 -9.81
N ASP A 578 13.19 21.19 -9.50
CA ASP A 578 13.38 22.65 -9.44
C ASP A 578 13.89 23.16 -8.08
N ASN A 579 13.71 22.38 -7.00
CA ASN A 579 13.96 22.79 -5.62
C ASN A 579 14.99 21.95 -4.86
N ILE A 580 15.22 20.67 -5.19
CA ILE A 580 15.98 19.75 -4.31
C ILE A 580 17.45 20.17 -4.09
N GLU A 581 18.01 20.98 -5.00
CA GLU A 581 19.35 21.57 -4.86
C GLU A 581 19.53 22.33 -3.54
N GLN A 582 18.53 23.08 -3.07
CA GLN A 582 18.67 23.82 -1.80
C GLN A 582 18.72 22.90 -0.57
N PHE A 583 18.20 21.67 -0.69
CA PHE A 583 18.31 20.63 0.33
C PHE A 583 19.62 19.81 0.20
N GLY A 584 20.47 20.11 -0.79
CA GLY A 584 21.74 19.42 -1.07
C GLY A 584 21.66 18.36 -2.17
N GLY A 585 20.53 18.21 -2.85
CA GLY A 585 20.33 17.21 -3.90
C GLY A 585 20.92 17.60 -5.26
N ASP A 586 21.13 16.61 -6.13
CA ASP A 586 21.42 16.81 -7.54
C ASP A 586 20.14 16.66 -8.38
N PRO A 587 19.57 17.74 -8.94
CA PRO A 587 18.35 17.67 -9.75
C PRO A 587 18.55 16.92 -11.08
N LYS A 588 19.79 16.51 -11.42
CA LYS A 588 20.10 15.64 -12.56
C LYS A 588 20.16 14.15 -12.21
N LYS A 589 20.12 13.80 -10.91
CA LYS A 589 20.21 12.41 -10.40
C LYS A 589 18.99 12.07 -9.56
N ILE A 590 17.83 12.24 -10.15
CA ILE A 590 16.55 11.84 -9.56
C ILE A 590 16.24 10.43 -10.06
N THR A 591 16.07 9.52 -9.11
CA THR A 591 15.52 8.17 -9.31
C THR A 591 14.12 8.18 -8.74
N ILE A 592 13.10 8.00 -9.58
CA ILE A 592 11.75 7.74 -9.07
C ILE A 592 11.63 6.26 -8.71
N PHE A 593 10.99 5.94 -7.60
CA PHE A 593 10.69 4.57 -7.22
C PHE A 593 9.32 4.48 -6.59
N GLY A 594 8.65 3.36 -6.76
CA GLY A 594 7.33 3.13 -6.21
C GLY A 594 6.99 1.66 -6.19
N GLN A 595 6.01 1.32 -5.36
CA GLN A 595 5.59 -0.06 -5.13
C GLN A 595 4.09 -0.24 -5.38
N SER A 596 3.65 -1.40 -5.86
CA SER A 596 2.25 -1.67 -6.21
C SER A 596 1.76 -0.68 -7.28
N SER A 597 0.57 -0.08 -7.11
CA SER A 597 0.09 1.06 -7.90
C SER A 597 1.08 2.24 -7.98
N GLY A 598 2.01 2.39 -7.03
CA GLY A 598 3.14 3.33 -7.13
C GLY A 598 4.22 2.89 -8.13
N GLY A 599 4.47 1.58 -8.28
CA GLY A 599 5.35 1.01 -9.30
C GLY A 599 4.72 1.06 -10.70
N LEU A 600 3.41 0.82 -10.78
CA LEU A 600 2.59 1.10 -11.96
C LEU A 600 2.65 2.58 -12.34
N ALA A 601 2.52 3.48 -11.36
CA ALA A 601 2.65 4.91 -11.57
C ALA A 601 4.04 5.28 -12.12
N VAL A 602 5.14 4.71 -11.60
CA VAL A 602 6.48 4.87 -12.18
C VAL A 602 6.48 4.44 -13.66
N GLY A 603 5.87 3.31 -14.01
CA GLY A 603 5.68 2.88 -15.40
C GLY A 603 4.96 3.92 -16.26
N MET A 604 3.85 4.48 -15.76
CA MET A 604 3.11 5.56 -16.42
C MET A 604 3.92 6.87 -16.52
N GLN A 605 4.76 7.20 -15.53
CA GLN A 605 5.63 8.39 -15.57
C GLN A 605 6.74 8.28 -16.63
N ILE A 606 7.16 7.06 -17.01
CA ILE A 606 8.10 6.79 -18.12
C ILE A 606 7.39 6.89 -19.49
N MET A 607 6.14 6.45 -19.59
CA MET A 607 5.32 6.52 -20.82
C MET A 607 4.57 7.86 -21.01
N ALA A 608 4.60 8.74 -20.01
CA ALA A 608 3.84 9.98 -19.98
C ALA A 608 4.02 10.82 -21.25
N TYR A 609 2.89 11.31 -21.79
CA TYR A 609 2.82 12.08 -23.03
C TYR A 609 3.39 11.34 -24.25
N GLY A 610 3.48 10.01 -24.21
CA GLY A 610 4.09 9.17 -25.24
C GLY A 610 5.55 9.57 -25.53
N ALA A 611 6.29 9.96 -24.48
CA ALA A 611 7.65 10.51 -24.53
C ALA A 611 7.85 11.77 -25.40
N SER A 612 6.78 12.47 -25.78
CA SER A 612 6.87 13.76 -26.50
C SER A 612 7.42 14.93 -25.66
N LYS A 613 7.50 14.74 -24.32
CA LYS A 613 8.06 15.69 -23.36
C LYS A 613 9.20 15.00 -22.59
N PRO A 614 10.30 15.72 -22.27
CA PRO A 614 11.41 15.14 -21.50
C PRO A 614 10.98 14.80 -20.07
N VAL A 615 11.52 13.71 -19.52
CA VAL A 615 11.27 13.32 -18.14
C VAL A 615 12.15 14.09 -17.15
N PRO A 616 11.62 14.50 -15.98
CA PRO A 616 12.36 15.17 -14.90
C PRO A 616 13.17 14.20 -14.00
N PHE A 617 13.50 13.00 -14.48
CA PHE A 617 14.25 11.98 -13.73
C PHE A 617 15.15 11.16 -14.68
N GLN A 618 16.20 10.55 -14.14
CA GLN A 618 17.19 9.77 -14.92
C GLN A 618 16.96 8.26 -14.80
N GLN A 619 16.41 7.81 -13.68
CA GLN A 619 16.27 6.39 -13.35
C GLN A 619 14.89 6.10 -12.76
N ALA A 620 14.46 4.85 -12.88
CA ALA A 620 13.17 4.37 -12.39
C ALA A 620 13.30 3.02 -11.68
N ILE A 621 12.48 2.79 -10.65
CA ILE A 621 12.31 1.48 -10.00
C ILE A 621 10.82 1.17 -9.88
N CYS A 622 10.36 0.11 -10.54
CA CYS A 622 9.01 -0.45 -10.42
C CYS A 622 9.03 -1.66 -9.49
N GLN A 623 8.51 -1.54 -8.27
CA GLN A 623 8.45 -2.63 -7.29
C GLN A 623 7.06 -3.25 -7.28
N SER A 624 6.94 -4.56 -7.46
CA SER A 624 5.67 -5.31 -7.42
C SER A 624 4.54 -4.65 -8.22
N GLN A 625 4.85 -4.28 -9.48
CA GLN A 625 3.97 -3.90 -10.62
C GLN A 625 4.66 -2.81 -11.48
N ALA A 626 4.41 -2.83 -12.79
CA ALA A 626 4.84 -1.76 -13.72
C ALA A 626 3.82 -1.47 -14.85
N LEU A 627 2.89 -2.39 -15.07
CA LEU A 627 1.79 -2.35 -16.03
C LEU A 627 0.55 -3.00 -15.38
N GLU A 628 -0.62 -2.68 -15.92
CA GLU A 628 -1.91 -3.13 -15.42
C GLU A 628 -2.87 -3.31 -16.61
N PRO A 629 -3.45 -4.51 -16.84
CA PRO A 629 -4.42 -4.70 -17.92
C PRO A 629 -5.69 -3.84 -17.74
N GLY A 630 -6.13 -3.63 -16.51
CA GLY A 630 -7.34 -2.87 -16.15
C GLY A 630 -7.35 -1.40 -16.61
N ILE A 631 -6.19 -0.80 -16.92
CA ILE A 631 -6.09 0.55 -17.54
C ILE A 631 -6.85 0.65 -18.87
N THR A 632 -7.11 -0.49 -19.52
CA THR A 632 -7.88 -0.59 -20.77
C THR A 632 -9.30 -1.14 -20.59
N GLY A 633 -9.72 -1.41 -19.35
CA GLY A 633 -11.05 -1.91 -19.00
C GLY A 633 -12.04 -0.81 -18.58
N ASN A 634 -13.19 -1.23 -18.06
CA ASN A 634 -14.28 -0.33 -17.66
C ASN A 634 -14.32 0.01 -16.16
N PHE A 635 -13.45 -0.58 -15.32
CA PHE A 635 -13.55 -0.49 -13.85
C PHE A 635 -13.75 0.95 -13.34
N THR A 636 -13.03 1.91 -13.90
CA THR A 636 -13.04 3.31 -13.45
C THR A 636 -14.28 4.08 -13.92
N ILE A 637 -14.86 3.76 -15.08
CA ILE A 637 -16.14 4.35 -15.51
C ILE A 637 -17.33 3.71 -14.79
N ASP A 638 -17.25 2.42 -14.47
CA ASP A 638 -18.28 1.72 -13.70
C ASP A 638 -18.31 2.23 -12.25
N ALA A 639 -17.13 2.40 -11.62
CA ALA A 639 -17.00 3.04 -10.30
C ALA A 639 -17.49 4.51 -10.29
N MET A 640 -17.20 5.27 -11.36
CA MET A 640 -17.72 6.62 -11.56
C MET A 640 -19.25 6.63 -11.65
N GLN A 641 -19.86 5.71 -12.41
CA GLN A 641 -21.31 5.61 -12.56
C GLN A 641 -21.97 5.29 -11.20
N ALA A 642 -21.44 4.31 -10.46
CA ALA A 642 -21.95 3.95 -9.14
C ALA A 642 -21.92 5.14 -8.15
N LEU A 643 -20.84 5.92 -8.13
CA LEU A 643 -20.73 7.11 -7.28
C LEU A 643 -21.70 8.22 -7.71
N VAL A 644 -21.82 8.48 -9.02
CA VAL A 644 -22.74 9.47 -9.59
C VAL A 644 -24.20 9.15 -9.26
N ASP A 645 -24.59 7.88 -9.29
CA ASP A 645 -25.91 7.41 -8.88
C ASP A 645 -26.12 7.57 -7.36
N TYR A 646 -25.12 7.20 -6.54
CA TYR A 646 -25.19 7.33 -5.08
C TYR A 646 -25.43 8.77 -4.61
N VAL A 647 -24.74 9.75 -5.20
CA VAL A 647 -24.89 11.17 -4.83
C VAL A 647 -26.02 11.90 -5.57
N GLY A 648 -26.78 11.21 -6.44
CA GLY A 648 -27.89 11.81 -7.19
C GLY A 648 -27.49 12.81 -8.27
N CYS A 649 -26.24 12.78 -8.75
CA CYS A 649 -25.79 13.61 -9.89
C CYS A 649 -26.14 13.00 -11.27
N ASN A 650 -27.02 11.99 -11.29
CA ASN A 650 -27.48 11.24 -12.46
C ASN A 650 -28.69 11.86 -13.19
N THR A 651 -29.00 13.14 -12.95
CA THR A 651 -30.03 13.90 -13.69
C THR A 651 -29.70 14.05 -15.19
N THR A 652 -28.45 13.75 -15.57
CA THR A 652 -27.95 13.59 -16.93
C THR A 652 -27.04 12.36 -17.02
N LYS A 653 -26.62 11.98 -18.24
CA LYS A 653 -25.65 10.89 -18.44
C LYS A 653 -24.33 11.17 -17.69
N VAL A 654 -23.66 10.13 -17.19
CA VAL A 654 -22.37 10.21 -16.48
C VAL A 654 -21.29 11.00 -17.24
N HIS A 655 -21.31 10.95 -18.57
CA HIS A 655 -20.36 11.66 -19.44
C HIS A 655 -20.64 13.17 -19.63
N SER A 656 -21.70 13.74 -19.03
CA SER A 656 -22.09 15.13 -19.26
C SER A 656 -21.24 16.14 -18.47
N LYS A 657 -21.22 17.39 -18.94
CA LYS A 657 -20.59 18.50 -18.20
C LYS A 657 -21.41 18.88 -16.97
N GLU A 658 -22.72 18.65 -17.02
CA GLU A 658 -23.69 18.90 -15.96
C GLU A 658 -23.44 17.98 -14.76
N THR A 659 -23.13 16.70 -14.99
CA THR A 659 -22.76 15.73 -13.95
C THR A 659 -21.44 16.14 -13.28
N VAL A 660 -20.40 16.49 -14.04
CA VAL A 660 -19.13 17.01 -13.47
C VAL A 660 -19.36 18.32 -12.70
N ALA A 661 -20.22 19.21 -13.19
CA ALA A 661 -20.59 20.46 -12.51
C ALA A 661 -21.45 20.24 -11.25
N CYS A 662 -22.20 19.14 -11.17
CA CYS A 662 -22.89 18.68 -9.96
C CYS A 662 -21.88 18.19 -8.91
N LEU A 663 -20.99 17.28 -9.30
CA LEU A 663 -19.94 16.72 -8.43
C LEU A 663 -19.00 17.79 -7.87
N ARG A 664 -18.66 18.83 -8.64
CA ARG A 664 -17.83 19.96 -8.18
C ARG A 664 -18.51 20.90 -7.17
N LYS A 665 -19.84 20.80 -6.98
CA LYS A 665 -20.60 21.59 -5.98
C LYS A 665 -20.79 20.88 -4.65
N LEU A 666 -20.67 19.56 -4.62
CA LEU A 666 -20.73 18.77 -3.39
C LEU A 666 -19.49 19.04 -2.53
N ASP A 667 -19.66 18.99 -1.21
CA ASP A 667 -18.56 19.08 -0.26
C ASP A 667 -17.69 17.82 -0.29
N THR A 668 -16.50 17.91 0.30
CA THR A 668 -15.52 16.82 0.32
C THR A 668 -16.02 15.59 1.08
N GLN A 669 -16.77 15.78 2.18
CA GLN A 669 -17.22 14.67 3.01
C GLN A 669 -18.30 13.86 2.30
N THR A 670 -19.31 14.51 1.72
CA THR A 670 -20.35 13.85 0.91
C THR A 670 -19.75 12.98 -0.21
N LEU A 671 -18.71 13.46 -0.88
CA LEU A 671 -18.03 12.72 -1.94
C LEU A 671 -17.13 11.61 -1.42
N LEU A 672 -16.46 11.81 -0.28
CA LEU A 672 -15.65 10.78 0.37
C LEU A 672 -16.54 9.64 0.87
N ASP A 673 -17.63 9.95 1.56
CA ASP A 673 -18.60 8.97 2.06
C ASP A 673 -19.21 8.16 0.90
N ALA A 674 -19.58 8.82 -0.20
CA ALA A 674 -20.04 8.16 -1.42
C ALA A 674 -18.97 7.24 -2.00
N SER A 675 -17.73 7.71 -2.10
CA SER A 675 -16.61 6.92 -2.63
C SER A 675 -16.30 5.70 -1.76
N LEU A 676 -16.41 5.80 -0.43
CA LEU A 676 -16.27 4.69 0.50
C LEU A 676 -17.44 3.71 0.38
N ALA A 677 -18.67 4.21 0.24
CA ALA A 677 -19.88 3.40 0.16
C ALA A 677 -20.04 2.65 -1.18
N THR A 678 -19.44 3.14 -2.26
CA THR A 678 -19.47 2.48 -3.59
C THR A 678 -18.20 1.69 -3.93
N TYR A 679 -17.23 1.62 -3.02
CA TYR A 679 -16.01 0.84 -3.21
C TYR A 679 -16.29 -0.68 -3.20
N GLN A 680 -15.72 -1.40 -4.16
CA GLN A 680 -15.88 -2.85 -4.35
C GLN A 680 -14.48 -3.47 -4.44
N SER A 681 -14.21 -4.52 -3.67
CA SER A 681 -12.88 -5.13 -3.51
C SER A 681 -12.81 -6.62 -3.82
N ASP A 682 -13.79 -7.15 -4.57
CA ASP A 682 -13.79 -8.54 -5.01
C ASP A 682 -13.01 -8.75 -6.31
N ILE A 683 -12.78 -10.02 -6.66
CA ILE A 683 -11.97 -10.43 -7.82
C ILE A 683 -12.54 -9.98 -9.18
N ALA A 684 -13.86 -9.79 -9.31
CA ALA A 684 -14.47 -9.29 -10.53
C ALA A 684 -14.34 -7.75 -10.67
N HIS A 685 -13.99 -7.06 -9.58
CA HIS A 685 -13.70 -5.63 -9.52
C HIS A 685 -12.19 -5.39 -9.24
N ASN A 686 -11.33 -6.19 -9.88
CA ASN A 686 -9.87 -6.07 -9.84
C ASN A 686 -9.27 -6.06 -8.41
N ILE A 687 -9.91 -6.75 -7.45
CA ILE A 687 -9.52 -6.79 -6.03
C ILE A 687 -9.47 -5.39 -5.37
N GLY A 688 -10.26 -4.44 -5.89
CA GLY A 688 -10.32 -3.07 -5.36
C GLY A 688 -9.54 -2.03 -6.16
N ASP A 689 -8.73 -2.45 -7.13
CA ASP A 689 -8.06 -1.56 -8.09
C ASP A 689 -9.05 -1.10 -9.17
N ILE A 690 -10.12 -0.41 -8.74
CA ILE A 690 -11.20 0.12 -9.60
C ILE A 690 -10.94 1.55 -10.07
N TRP A 691 -10.12 2.32 -9.34
CA TRP A 691 -9.77 3.72 -9.66
C TRP A 691 -8.39 3.80 -10.33
N LEU A 692 -8.30 3.29 -11.56
CA LEU A 692 -7.06 3.16 -12.32
C LEU A 692 -6.76 4.41 -13.19
N PRO A 693 -5.51 4.57 -13.65
CA PRO A 693 -5.18 5.42 -14.78
C PRO A 693 -5.97 5.02 -16.03
N VAL A 694 -6.35 6.02 -16.83
CA VAL A 694 -7.16 5.85 -18.05
C VAL A 694 -6.45 6.46 -19.26
N ILE A 695 -6.82 6.01 -20.48
CA ILE A 695 -6.34 6.63 -21.72
C ILE A 695 -7.05 7.98 -21.91
N ASP A 696 -6.36 9.07 -21.58
CA ASP A 696 -6.92 10.44 -21.58
C ASP A 696 -6.57 11.25 -22.85
N ASN A 697 -5.88 10.64 -23.81
CA ASN A 697 -5.39 11.26 -25.04
C ASN A 697 -4.35 12.40 -24.85
N ASP A 698 -3.81 12.61 -23.64
CA ASP A 698 -2.71 13.56 -23.34
C ASP A 698 -1.61 12.94 -22.47
N PHE A 699 -1.88 12.65 -21.19
CA PHE A 699 -0.89 12.04 -20.30
C PHE A 699 -0.63 10.58 -20.70
N LEU A 700 -1.69 9.84 -21.01
CA LEU A 700 -1.63 8.53 -21.65
C LEU A 700 -2.29 8.64 -23.03
N PRO A 701 -1.53 9.00 -24.08
CA PRO A 701 -2.08 9.29 -25.41
C PRO A 701 -2.46 8.05 -26.22
N ALA A 702 -2.22 6.85 -25.68
CA ALA A 702 -2.67 5.56 -26.19
C ALA A 702 -2.56 4.51 -25.07
N ALA A 703 -3.07 3.29 -25.31
CA ALA A 703 -2.87 2.17 -24.41
C ALA A 703 -1.36 1.90 -24.17
N PRO A 704 -0.94 1.55 -22.93
CA PRO A 704 0.47 1.24 -22.63
C PRO A 704 1.09 0.20 -23.58
N SER A 705 0.34 -0.84 -23.95
CA SER A 705 0.79 -1.87 -24.89
C SER A 705 1.06 -1.35 -26.31
N THR A 706 0.43 -0.25 -26.72
CA THR A 706 0.71 0.45 -27.98
C THR A 706 1.93 1.35 -27.83
N LEU A 707 2.01 2.16 -26.77
CA LEU A 707 3.17 3.02 -26.49
C LEU A 707 4.47 2.22 -26.42
N ILE A 708 4.45 1.03 -25.81
CA ILE A 708 5.61 0.14 -25.67
C ILE A 708 6.02 -0.48 -27.01
N ARG A 709 5.07 -0.89 -27.86
CA ARG A 709 5.37 -1.42 -29.21
C ARG A 709 5.92 -0.33 -30.14
N GLU A 710 5.44 0.89 -30.01
CA GLU A 710 5.86 2.06 -30.80
C GLU A 710 7.17 2.71 -30.29
N GLY A 711 7.73 2.25 -29.16
CA GLY A 711 8.94 2.86 -28.57
C GLY A 711 8.70 4.23 -27.92
N ARG A 712 7.44 4.57 -27.60
CA ARG A 712 7.00 5.88 -27.10
C ARG A 712 7.08 5.98 -25.58
N PHE A 713 8.28 5.74 -25.06
CA PHE A 713 8.63 5.81 -23.65
C PHE A 713 9.99 6.48 -23.47
N ALA A 714 10.24 7.08 -22.31
CA ALA A 714 11.48 7.81 -22.05
C ALA A 714 12.71 6.90 -21.96
N ASN A 715 13.88 7.42 -22.36
CA ASN A 715 15.17 6.78 -22.14
C ASN A 715 15.55 6.90 -20.65
N VAL A 716 15.44 5.79 -19.92
CA VAL A 716 15.57 5.72 -18.46
C VAL A 716 16.16 4.37 -18.06
N THR A 717 17.25 4.37 -17.28
CA THR A 717 17.76 3.14 -16.65
C THR A 717 16.74 2.65 -15.62
N THR A 718 16.19 1.46 -15.84
CA THR A 718 14.99 0.99 -15.12
C THR A 718 15.30 -0.29 -14.34
N MET A 719 14.88 -0.35 -13.08
CA MET A 719 14.80 -1.60 -12.33
C MET A 719 13.33 -2.01 -12.19
N ILE A 720 13.04 -3.29 -12.32
CA ILE A 720 11.71 -3.86 -12.14
C ILE A 720 11.85 -5.11 -11.28
N GLY A 721 10.94 -5.35 -10.34
CA GLY A 721 10.93 -6.62 -9.62
C GLY A 721 9.62 -6.89 -8.89
N TRP A 722 9.57 -8.03 -8.24
CA TRP A 722 8.43 -8.57 -7.50
C TRP A 722 8.92 -9.39 -6.31
N CYS A 723 8.04 -9.68 -5.36
CA CYS A 723 8.28 -10.69 -4.34
C CYS A 723 7.88 -12.09 -4.88
N GLN A 724 8.55 -13.15 -4.41
CA GLN A 724 8.35 -14.51 -4.90
C GLN A 724 6.86 -14.92 -4.90
N ASP A 725 6.15 -14.59 -3.82
CA ASP A 725 4.75 -14.95 -3.61
C ASP A 725 3.87 -13.70 -3.51
N ASP A 726 4.22 -12.68 -4.29
CA ASP A 726 3.70 -11.30 -4.25
C ASP A 726 2.20 -11.19 -3.92
N VAL A 727 1.34 -11.92 -4.65
CA VAL A 727 -0.12 -11.79 -4.54
C VAL A 727 -0.81 -12.88 -3.70
N THR A 728 -0.08 -13.74 -2.96
CA THR A 728 -0.76 -14.76 -2.11
C THR A 728 -1.68 -14.11 -1.10
N PHE A 729 -1.25 -13.01 -0.46
CA PHE A 729 -2.06 -12.22 0.48
C PHE A 729 -3.34 -11.64 -0.13
N PHE A 730 -3.40 -11.44 -1.45
CA PHE A 730 -4.58 -10.96 -2.18
C PHE A 730 -5.38 -12.09 -2.86
N THR A 731 -4.96 -13.34 -2.71
CA THR A 731 -5.65 -14.51 -3.27
C THR A 731 -6.60 -15.10 -2.22
N ASP A 732 -7.76 -15.60 -2.63
CA ASP A 732 -8.73 -16.18 -1.71
C ASP A 732 -8.22 -17.53 -1.14
N SER A 733 -7.85 -17.54 0.14
CA SER A 733 -7.43 -18.74 0.88
C SER A 733 -8.45 -19.89 0.91
N ALA A 734 -9.72 -19.62 0.58
CA ALA A 734 -10.78 -20.62 0.45
C ALA A 734 -10.71 -21.44 -0.87
N ILE A 735 -9.85 -21.08 -1.83
CA ILE A 735 -9.60 -21.88 -3.04
C ILE A 735 -9.01 -23.24 -2.65
N LYS A 736 -9.79 -24.32 -2.82
CA LYS A 736 -9.35 -25.70 -2.54
C LYS A 736 -9.42 -26.65 -3.74
N THR A 737 -10.17 -26.31 -4.80
CA THR A 737 -10.36 -27.18 -5.97
C THR A 737 -9.99 -26.49 -7.29
N ALA A 738 -9.73 -27.30 -8.33
CA ALA A 738 -9.48 -26.80 -9.68
C ALA A 738 -10.64 -25.96 -10.25
N ASP A 739 -11.88 -26.24 -9.85
CA ASP A 739 -13.05 -25.43 -10.22
C ASP A 739 -13.04 -24.06 -9.54
N ASP A 740 -12.50 -23.96 -8.32
CA ASP A 740 -12.37 -22.68 -7.61
C ASP A 740 -11.27 -21.82 -8.24
N THR A 741 -10.11 -22.42 -8.54
CA THR A 741 -9.05 -21.79 -9.35
C THR A 741 -9.60 -21.31 -10.70
N ARG A 742 -10.39 -22.15 -11.38
CA ARG A 742 -11.00 -21.80 -12.67
C ARG A 742 -11.96 -20.62 -12.55
N LYS A 743 -12.83 -20.60 -11.52
CA LYS A 743 -13.73 -19.46 -11.26
C LYS A 743 -12.95 -18.19 -10.97
N PHE A 744 -11.98 -18.24 -10.06
CA PHE A 744 -11.14 -17.09 -9.68
C PHE A 744 -10.46 -16.46 -10.90
N ILE A 745 -9.80 -17.28 -11.73
CA ILE A 745 -9.15 -16.80 -12.96
C ILE A 745 -10.18 -16.32 -14.00
N SER A 746 -11.30 -17.02 -14.21
CA SER A 746 -12.35 -16.56 -15.13
C SER A 746 -13.05 -15.28 -14.66
N SER A 747 -13.11 -14.98 -13.36
CA SER A 747 -13.62 -13.70 -12.85
C SER A 747 -12.61 -12.57 -13.02
N TYR A 748 -11.31 -12.86 -12.93
CA TYR A 748 -10.25 -11.87 -13.13
C TYR A 748 -10.05 -11.48 -14.61
N VAL A 749 -10.19 -12.45 -15.54
CA VAL A 749 -10.12 -12.21 -16.99
C VAL A 749 -11.44 -12.59 -17.69
N PRO A 750 -12.54 -11.86 -17.46
CA PRO A 750 -13.89 -12.25 -17.88
C PRO A 750 -14.09 -12.30 -19.41
N ASP A 751 -13.32 -11.53 -20.17
CA ASP A 751 -13.36 -11.54 -21.64
C ASP A 751 -12.56 -12.70 -22.26
N MET A 752 -11.82 -13.48 -21.47
CA MET A 752 -11.03 -14.60 -22.00
C MET A 752 -11.88 -15.85 -22.23
N THR A 753 -11.84 -16.38 -23.46
CA THR A 753 -12.64 -17.56 -23.83
C THR A 753 -12.32 -18.78 -22.95
N SER A 754 -13.29 -19.66 -22.71
CA SER A 754 -13.12 -20.84 -21.85
C SER A 754 -11.95 -21.73 -22.27
N ALA A 755 -11.69 -21.87 -23.58
CA ALA A 755 -10.57 -22.65 -24.12
C ALA A 755 -9.20 -21.98 -23.86
N ASN A 756 -9.15 -20.65 -23.82
CA ASN A 756 -7.95 -19.91 -23.43
C ASN A 756 -7.74 -19.97 -21.91
N VAL A 757 -8.81 -20.03 -21.10
CA VAL A 757 -8.73 -20.36 -19.67
C VAL A 757 -8.20 -21.78 -19.46
N ASP A 758 -8.65 -22.78 -20.22
CA ASP A 758 -8.09 -24.14 -20.15
C ASP A 758 -6.60 -24.16 -20.54
N SER A 759 -6.23 -23.45 -21.60
CA SER A 759 -4.85 -23.34 -22.07
C SER A 759 -3.94 -22.64 -21.04
N LEU A 760 -4.45 -21.61 -20.37
CA LEU A 760 -3.76 -20.95 -19.27
C LEU A 760 -3.62 -21.89 -18.07
N LEU A 761 -4.68 -22.56 -17.63
CA LEU A 761 -4.65 -23.49 -16.50
C LEU A 761 -3.71 -24.69 -16.74
N ALA A 762 -3.51 -25.11 -17.99
CA ALA A 762 -2.61 -26.18 -18.37
C ALA A 762 -1.11 -25.83 -18.22
N LEU A 763 -0.73 -24.55 -18.27
CA LEU A 763 0.65 -24.06 -18.02
C LEU A 763 1.08 -24.14 -16.54
N TYR A 764 0.10 -24.30 -15.65
CA TYR A 764 0.28 -24.34 -14.21
C TYR A 764 -0.39 -25.63 -13.71
N PRO A 765 0.12 -26.82 -14.07
CA PRO A 765 -0.43 -28.07 -13.55
C PRO A 765 -0.30 -28.09 -12.03
N VAL A 766 -1.33 -28.57 -11.32
CA VAL A 766 -1.36 -28.55 -9.84
C VAL A 766 -0.17 -29.30 -9.21
N SER A 767 0.45 -30.24 -9.93
CA SER A 767 1.68 -30.94 -9.54
C SER A 767 2.93 -30.06 -9.46
N ASP A 768 2.92 -28.84 -10.01
CA ASP A 768 3.98 -27.85 -9.79
C ASP A 768 3.89 -27.18 -8.41
N PHE A 769 2.83 -27.46 -7.63
CA PHE A 769 2.49 -26.79 -6.37
C PHE A 769 2.30 -27.82 -5.25
N GLU A 770 3.31 -27.98 -4.41
CA GLU A 770 3.17 -28.77 -3.19
C GLU A 770 2.41 -27.94 -2.13
N ALA A 771 1.32 -28.49 -1.60
CA ALA A 771 0.77 -28.00 -0.35
C ALA A 771 1.71 -28.45 0.78
N ASP A 772 2.27 -27.52 1.54
CA ASP A 772 3.05 -27.87 2.72
C ASP A 772 2.14 -28.64 3.69
N ALA A 773 2.59 -29.82 4.13
CA ALA A 773 1.83 -30.70 5.02
C ALA A 773 1.58 -30.08 6.42
N THR A 774 2.22 -28.95 6.73
CA THR A 774 2.00 -28.13 7.93
C THR A 774 1.15 -26.88 7.68
N ALA A 775 0.88 -26.51 6.43
CA ALA A 775 0.07 -25.35 6.06
C ALA A 775 -1.41 -25.70 5.82
N THR A 776 -2.30 -24.74 6.03
CA THR A 776 -3.76 -24.85 5.80
C THR A 776 -4.19 -24.40 4.39
N LEU A 777 -3.24 -23.91 3.60
CA LEU A 777 -3.40 -23.44 2.22
C LEU A 777 -3.26 -24.62 1.23
N SER A 778 -3.99 -24.57 0.11
CA SER A 778 -4.05 -25.69 -0.84
C SER A 778 -3.08 -25.50 -2.02
N SER A 779 -2.72 -26.59 -2.71
CA SER A 779 -1.99 -26.52 -3.99
C SER A 779 -2.75 -25.69 -5.03
N GLU A 780 -4.09 -25.71 -5.02
CA GLU A 780 -4.93 -24.92 -5.94
C GLU A 780 -4.92 -23.43 -5.57
N PHE A 781 -4.81 -23.07 -4.29
CA PHE A 781 -4.57 -21.68 -3.86
C PHE A 781 -3.22 -21.18 -4.39
N PHE A 782 -2.12 -21.92 -4.18
CA PHE A 782 -0.81 -21.51 -4.68
C PHE A 782 -0.75 -21.45 -6.20
N ARG A 783 -1.46 -22.35 -6.88
CA ARG A 783 -1.65 -22.33 -8.34
C ARG A 783 -2.40 -21.07 -8.79
N ALA A 784 -3.53 -20.73 -8.17
CA ALA A 784 -4.30 -19.52 -8.46
C ALA A 784 -3.47 -18.25 -8.23
N ALA A 785 -2.81 -18.16 -7.07
CA ALA A 785 -1.93 -17.05 -6.71
C ALA A 785 -0.77 -16.92 -7.71
N ARG A 786 -0.15 -18.03 -8.14
CA ARG A 786 0.96 -18.00 -9.09
C ARG A 786 0.52 -17.56 -10.49
N ILE A 787 -0.63 -18.01 -10.99
CA ILE A 787 -1.22 -17.53 -12.26
C ILE A 787 -1.49 -16.02 -12.17
N PHE A 788 -2.13 -15.57 -11.08
CA PHE A 788 -2.48 -14.17 -10.88
C PHE A 788 -1.22 -13.28 -10.76
N ARG A 789 -0.22 -13.72 -9.98
CA ARG A 789 1.11 -13.09 -9.88
C ARG A 789 1.74 -12.94 -11.26
N ASP A 790 1.68 -13.99 -12.08
CA ASP A 790 2.36 -13.99 -13.36
C ASP A 790 1.66 -13.09 -14.39
N ILE A 791 0.33 -12.96 -14.34
CA ILE A 791 -0.41 -11.96 -15.13
C ILE A 791 -0.05 -10.53 -14.71
N LEU A 792 -0.04 -10.26 -13.40
CA LEU A 792 0.00 -8.89 -12.85
C LEU A 792 1.42 -8.35 -12.59
N MET A 793 2.30 -9.17 -11.99
CA MET A 793 3.58 -8.74 -11.44
C MET A 793 4.80 -9.16 -12.28
N THR A 794 4.74 -10.27 -13.03
CA THR A 794 5.94 -10.83 -13.70
C THR A 794 5.91 -10.70 -15.23
N CYS A 795 4.88 -11.21 -15.93
CA CYS A 795 4.93 -11.33 -17.39
C CYS A 795 4.88 -9.97 -18.11
N GLN A 796 3.97 -9.08 -17.71
CA GLN A 796 3.88 -7.75 -18.34
C GLN A 796 5.12 -6.89 -18.04
N PRO A 797 5.64 -6.81 -16.81
CA PRO A 797 6.84 -6.01 -16.55
C PRO A 797 8.12 -6.58 -17.19
N ILE A 798 8.24 -7.91 -17.34
CA ILE A 798 9.33 -8.52 -18.13
C ILE A 798 9.23 -8.12 -19.61
N TRP A 799 8.04 -8.19 -20.20
CA TRP A 799 7.81 -7.76 -21.58
C TRP A 799 8.08 -6.26 -21.79
N TYR A 800 7.70 -5.42 -20.83
CA TYR A 800 8.03 -4.00 -20.84
C TYR A 800 9.55 -3.78 -20.79
N GLY A 801 10.23 -4.44 -19.85
CA GLY A 801 11.68 -4.43 -19.73
C GLY A 801 12.40 -4.87 -21.01
N GLN A 802 11.90 -5.89 -21.71
CA GLN A 802 12.44 -6.31 -23.01
C GLN A 802 12.36 -5.20 -24.06
N HIS A 803 11.30 -4.40 -24.08
CA HIS A 803 11.15 -3.29 -25.04
C HIS A 803 12.02 -2.08 -24.65
N ILE A 804 12.07 -1.74 -23.36
CA ILE A 804 13.01 -0.73 -22.83
C ILE A 804 14.46 -1.10 -23.21
N ALA A 805 14.86 -2.37 -23.04
CA ALA A 805 16.20 -2.84 -23.39
C ALA A 805 16.46 -2.88 -24.91
N LYS A 806 15.48 -3.29 -25.73
CA LYS A 806 15.57 -3.22 -27.20
C LYS A 806 15.77 -1.78 -27.71
N ALA A 807 15.25 -0.78 -26.99
CA ALA A 807 15.47 0.63 -27.28
C ALA A 807 16.86 1.15 -26.80
N GLY A 808 17.72 0.29 -26.25
CA GLY A 808 19.09 0.61 -25.86
C GLY A 808 19.29 1.09 -24.42
N ASN A 809 18.31 0.88 -23.54
CA ASN A 809 18.39 1.26 -22.13
C ASN A 809 18.80 0.07 -21.24
N ASP A 810 19.54 0.32 -20.16
CA ASP A 810 19.79 -0.70 -19.15
C ASP A 810 18.52 -1.01 -18.34
N VAL A 811 18.17 -2.30 -18.25
CA VAL A 811 17.08 -2.80 -17.40
C VAL A 811 17.59 -3.87 -16.45
N TYR A 812 17.23 -3.76 -15.18
CA TYR A 812 17.55 -4.74 -14.13
C TYR A 812 16.26 -5.43 -13.65
N LEU A 813 16.29 -6.75 -13.49
CA LEU A 813 15.17 -7.54 -12.94
C LEU A 813 15.56 -8.14 -11.58
N TYR A 814 14.68 -8.06 -10.58
CA TYR A 814 14.84 -8.77 -9.31
C TYR A 814 13.60 -9.57 -8.90
N GLU A 815 13.83 -10.63 -8.12
CA GLU A 815 12.82 -11.36 -7.36
C GLU A 815 13.21 -11.35 -5.89
N TRP A 816 12.34 -10.86 -5.01
CA TRP A 816 12.58 -10.80 -3.58
C TRP A 816 12.09 -12.09 -2.89
N ASN A 817 12.99 -12.77 -2.18
CA ASN A 817 12.79 -14.16 -1.77
C ASN A 817 13.11 -14.40 -0.27
N GLN A 818 12.82 -13.40 0.58
CA GLN A 818 12.96 -13.47 2.03
C GLN A 818 12.00 -12.49 2.72
N THR A 819 11.41 -12.86 3.85
CA THR A 819 10.43 -12.02 4.54
C THR A 819 10.49 -12.18 6.06
N ILE A 820 10.24 -11.08 6.78
CA ILE A 820 9.98 -11.08 8.23
C ILE A 820 8.47 -11.07 8.53
N LEU A 821 7.62 -11.04 7.51
CA LEU A 821 6.17 -10.83 7.65
C LEU A 821 5.41 -12.12 7.98
N GLU A 822 5.97 -13.29 7.66
CA GLU A 822 5.33 -14.60 7.83
C GLU A 822 4.70 -14.80 9.24
N PRO A 823 5.38 -14.54 10.37
CA PRO A 823 4.78 -14.76 11.69
C PRO A 823 3.60 -13.81 11.98
N ILE A 824 3.64 -12.59 11.43
CA ILE A 824 2.56 -11.60 11.55
C ILE A 824 1.35 -12.09 10.77
N ILE A 825 1.55 -12.58 9.54
CA ILE A 825 0.48 -13.09 8.67
C ILE A 825 -0.09 -14.39 9.24
N GLU A 826 0.74 -15.29 9.78
CA GLU A 826 0.30 -16.51 10.44
C GLU A 826 -0.62 -16.20 11.63
N GLN A 827 -0.26 -15.22 12.47
CA GLN A 827 -1.13 -14.80 13.57
C GLN A 827 -2.41 -14.09 13.08
N LEU A 828 -2.36 -13.32 11.99
CA LEU A 828 -3.54 -12.66 11.42
C LEU A 828 -4.55 -13.64 10.78
N THR A 829 -4.04 -14.67 10.12
CA THR A 829 -4.84 -15.55 9.23
C THR A 829 -5.11 -16.93 9.81
N GLY A 830 -4.33 -17.37 10.79
CA GLY A 830 -4.33 -18.77 11.27
C GLY A 830 -3.75 -19.76 10.26
N ALA A 831 -3.00 -19.27 9.26
CA ALA A 831 -2.40 -20.07 8.20
C ALA A 831 -0.93 -19.69 8.01
N SER A 832 -0.07 -20.69 7.86
CA SER A 832 1.35 -20.53 7.51
C SER A 832 1.61 -20.85 6.04
N GLY A 833 2.80 -20.50 5.56
CA GLY A 833 3.26 -20.78 4.20
C GLY A 833 2.87 -19.71 3.17
N TRP A 834 2.67 -18.46 3.60
CA TRP A 834 2.32 -17.36 2.68
C TRP A 834 3.49 -16.93 1.79
N GLY A 835 4.71 -17.12 2.29
CA GLY A 835 5.95 -16.85 1.58
C GLY A 835 6.30 -15.35 1.56
N PRO A 836 7.26 -14.94 0.73
CA PRO A 836 7.56 -13.53 0.49
C PRO A 836 6.40 -12.86 -0.26
N ILE A 837 5.41 -12.36 0.49
CA ILE A 837 4.24 -11.63 0.01
C ILE A 837 4.58 -10.21 -0.47
N HIS A 838 3.61 -9.50 -1.05
CA HIS A 838 3.63 -8.07 -1.33
C HIS A 838 4.29 -7.24 -0.22
N THR A 839 5.11 -6.25 -0.59
CA THR A 839 5.88 -5.38 0.34
C THR A 839 6.92 -6.06 1.23
N SER A 840 7.19 -7.36 1.08
CA SER A 840 8.19 -8.07 1.89
C SER A 840 9.58 -7.43 1.82
N GLU A 841 9.92 -6.67 0.77
CA GLU A 841 11.21 -5.99 0.68
C GLU A 841 11.33 -4.72 1.54
N PHE A 842 10.22 -4.09 1.94
CA PHE A 842 10.20 -2.75 2.56
C PHE A 842 11.10 -2.64 3.80
N ALA A 843 10.94 -3.57 4.75
CA ALA A 843 11.75 -3.64 5.96
C ALA A 843 13.26 -3.54 5.66
N TYR A 844 13.69 -4.20 4.59
CA TYR A 844 15.08 -4.34 4.19
C TYR A 844 15.59 -3.16 3.35
N ILE A 845 14.81 -2.67 2.38
CA ILE A 845 15.23 -1.56 1.51
C ILE A 845 15.21 -0.21 2.23
N PHE A 846 14.26 0.00 3.14
CA PHE A 846 14.19 1.20 3.99
C PHE A 846 15.05 1.07 5.26
N GLY A 847 15.54 -0.13 5.56
CA GLY A 847 16.49 -0.40 6.65
C GLY A 847 15.89 -0.39 8.05
N ASN A 848 14.57 -0.57 8.18
CA ASN A 848 13.83 -0.40 9.44
C ASN A 848 13.05 -1.67 9.83
N LEU A 849 13.74 -2.80 10.03
CA LEU A 849 13.09 -4.05 10.48
C LEU A 849 12.26 -3.81 11.75
N SER A 850 12.76 -3.00 12.68
CA SER A 850 12.11 -2.67 13.95
C SER A 850 10.78 -1.92 13.83
N HIS A 851 10.41 -1.38 12.67
CA HIS A 851 9.06 -0.82 12.49
C HIS A 851 7.98 -1.92 12.47
N TYR A 852 8.36 -3.16 12.16
CA TYR A 852 7.49 -4.33 12.20
C TYR A 852 7.47 -5.03 13.57
N ASP A 853 8.15 -4.48 14.58
CA ASP A 853 7.99 -4.84 16.00
C ASP A 853 6.70 -4.22 16.56
N ILE A 854 5.57 -4.61 15.97
CA ILE A 854 4.25 -4.07 16.29
C ILE A 854 3.58 -4.90 17.38
N ASN A 855 3.05 -4.22 18.40
CA ASN A 855 2.53 -4.90 19.57
C ASN A 855 1.35 -5.82 19.23
N GLY A 856 1.36 -7.02 19.79
CA GLY A 856 0.36 -8.05 19.57
C GLY A 856 0.65 -8.98 18.39
N TYR A 857 1.78 -8.85 17.70
CA TYR A 857 2.22 -9.76 16.63
C TYR A 857 3.64 -10.30 16.89
N PRO A 858 4.05 -11.42 16.28
CA PRO A 858 5.34 -12.02 16.55
C PRO A 858 6.40 -11.38 15.65
N PHE A 859 7.47 -10.86 16.26
CA PHE A 859 8.57 -10.23 15.54
C PHE A 859 9.89 -10.96 15.86
N HIS A 860 10.35 -11.78 14.92
CA HIS A 860 11.48 -12.69 15.11
C HIS A 860 12.50 -12.63 13.96
N PRO A 861 13.08 -11.45 13.66
CA PRO A 861 14.10 -11.32 12.63
C PRO A 861 15.35 -12.12 13.01
N ASN A 862 15.87 -12.88 12.05
CA ASN A 862 17.08 -13.68 12.18
C ASN A 862 18.32 -12.92 11.64
N PRO A 863 19.56 -13.40 11.89
CA PRO A 863 20.77 -12.71 11.45
C PRO A 863 20.88 -12.48 9.93
N ALA A 864 20.28 -13.35 9.10
CA ALA A 864 20.26 -13.16 7.65
C ALA A 864 19.35 -12.00 7.24
N ASP A 865 18.31 -11.67 8.03
CA ASP A 865 17.41 -10.56 7.75
C ASP A 865 18.15 -9.22 7.90
N TYR A 866 18.87 -9.03 9.01
CA TYR A 866 19.71 -7.86 9.23
C TYR A 866 20.82 -7.73 8.18
N GLN A 867 21.45 -8.84 7.78
CA GLN A 867 22.44 -8.82 6.70
C GLN A 867 21.81 -8.44 5.35
N LEU A 868 20.59 -8.90 5.05
CA LEU A 868 19.86 -8.55 3.84
C LEU A 868 19.43 -7.08 3.84
N ALA A 869 19.04 -6.53 4.99
CA ALA A 869 18.69 -5.11 5.13
C ALA A 869 19.86 -4.19 4.73
N VAL A 870 21.06 -4.51 5.22
CA VAL A 870 22.29 -3.82 4.82
C VAL A 870 22.50 -3.94 3.30
N ARG A 871 22.35 -5.13 2.71
CA ARG A 871 22.51 -5.30 1.25
C ARG A 871 21.45 -4.56 0.44
N GLY A 872 20.18 -4.60 0.86
CA GLY A 872 19.05 -3.95 0.20
C GLY A 872 19.20 -2.43 0.16
N SER A 873 19.27 -1.79 1.32
CA SER A 873 19.45 -0.34 1.47
C SER A 873 20.67 0.19 0.70
N ARG A 874 21.79 -0.54 0.75
CA ARG A 874 23.01 -0.15 0.02
C ARG A 874 22.90 -0.37 -1.49
N SER A 875 22.17 -1.38 -1.95
CA SER A 875 21.98 -1.62 -3.39
C SER A 875 21.06 -0.57 -4.02
N TRP A 876 19.97 -0.16 -3.34
CA TRP A 876 19.07 0.92 -3.80
C TRP A 876 19.80 2.28 -3.85
N SER A 877 20.56 2.63 -2.81
CA SER A 877 21.39 3.86 -2.82
C SER A 877 22.51 3.81 -3.87
N THR A 878 23.10 2.64 -4.13
CA THR A 878 24.07 2.45 -5.23
C THR A 878 23.41 2.62 -6.59
N PHE A 879 22.21 2.07 -6.79
CA PHE A 879 21.44 2.24 -8.04
C PHE A 879 21.23 3.71 -8.35
N ALA A 880 20.65 4.48 -7.42
CA ALA A 880 20.42 5.92 -7.61
C ALA A 880 21.72 6.74 -7.77
N SER A 881 22.85 6.24 -7.28
CA SER A 881 24.14 6.91 -7.38
C SER A 881 24.94 6.60 -8.66
N LYS A 882 24.73 5.42 -9.26
CA LYS A 882 25.65 4.81 -10.24
C LYS A 882 24.98 4.14 -11.45
N GLY A 883 23.66 3.97 -11.49
CA GLY A 883 22.98 3.22 -12.56
C GLY A 883 23.13 1.70 -12.48
N ARG A 884 23.66 1.16 -11.37
CA ARG A 884 23.90 -0.27 -11.12
C ARG A 884 23.79 -0.61 -9.64
N LEU A 885 23.60 -1.88 -9.30
CA LEU A 885 23.39 -2.32 -7.91
C LEU A 885 24.64 -2.93 -7.25
N ASP A 886 25.67 -3.28 -8.02
CA ASP A 886 26.90 -3.86 -7.49
C ASP A 886 28.01 -2.82 -7.19
N LEU A 887 28.66 -3.01 -6.04
CA LEU A 887 29.81 -2.23 -5.60
C LEU A 887 30.74 -3.09 -4.73
N ASP A 888 31.91 -3.40 -5.26
CA ASP A 888 32.89 -4.27 -4.60
C ASP A 888 33.38 -3.67 -3.27
N GLY A 889 33.39 -4.50 -2.21
CA GLY A 889 33.80 -4.10 -0.86
C GLY A 889 32.72 -3.38 -0.04
N HIS A 890 31.55 -3.08 -0.60
CA HIS A 890 30.55 -2.22 0.04
C HIS A 890 29.33 -2.95 0.65
N ASN A 891 29.28 -4.29 0.55
CA ASN A 891 28.14 -5.12 0.95
C ASN A 891 26.83 -4.75 0.22
N THR A 892 26.86 -4.72 -1.11
CA THR A 892 25.66 -4.66 -1.97
C THR A 892 25.39 -6.02 -2.63
N PHE A 893 24.34 -6.10 -3.46
CA PHE A 893 24.01 -7.28 -4.27
C PHE A 893 25.07 -7.53 -5.36
N LYS A 894 26.02 -8.43 -5.06
CA LYS A 894 27.19 -8.72 -5.91
C LYS A 894 26.79 -9.33 -7.25
N GLY A 895 27.30 -8.75 -8.34
CA GLY A 895 27.10 -9.26 -9.69
C GLY A 895 25.68 -9.10 -10.24
N PHE A 896 24.88 -8.18 -9.68
CA PHE A 896 23.59 -7.80 -10.24
C PHE A 896 23.80 -6.96 -11.51
N LYS A 897 23.61 -7.60 -12.67
CA LYS A 897 23.82 -7.05 -14.01
C LYS A 897 22.48 -6.77 -14.72
N PRO A 898 22.49 -5.99 -15.82
CA PRO A 898 21.32 -5.84 -16.67
C PRO A 898 20.76 -7.18 -17.15
N ALA A 899 19.43 -7.28 -17.18
CA ALA A 899 18.68 -8.51 -17.40
C ALA A 899 18.72 -9.02 -18.85
N PHE A 900 18.73 -8.12 -19.83
CA PHE A 900 18.54 -8.48 -21.24
C PHE A 900 19.85 -8.36 -22.02
N VAL A 901 20.46 -9.50 -22.31
CA VAL A 901 21.63 -9.62 -23.19
C VAL A 901 21.19 -10.17 -24.54
N HIS A 902 21.63 -9.53 -25.63
CA HIS A 902 21.19 -9.89 -26.98
C HIS A 902 21.49 -11.38 -27.31
N GLY A 903 20.44 -12.14 -27.65
CA GLY A 903 20.54 -13.55 -28.00
C GLY A 903 20.64 -14.51 -26.81
N GLN A 904 20.39 -14.05 -25.58
CA GLN A 904 20.29 -14.88 -24.38
C GLN A 904 18.91 -14.76 -23.73
N ASP A 905 18.58 -15.73 -22.87
CA ASP A 905 17.40 -15.61 -22.00
C ASP A 905 17.60 -14.50 -20.95
N PRO A 906 16.53 -13.84 -20.50
CA PRO A 906 16.63 -12.82 -19.46
C PRO A 906 17.28 -13.34 -18.17
N TYR A 907 18.03 -12.47 -17.50
CA TYR A 907 18.55 -12.71 -16.16
C TYR A 907 17.74 -11.95 -15.12
N ILE A 908 17.58 -12.58 -13.96
CA ILE A 908 16.93 -12.02 -12.77
C ILE A 908 17.85 -12.19 -11.57
N PHE A 909 17.88 -11.21 -10.69
CA PHE A 909 18.59 -11.30 -9.42
C PHE A 909 17.64 -11.73 -8.31
N VAL A 910 17.86 -12.91 -7.74
CA VAL A 910 17.13 -13.33 -6.54
C VAL A 910 17.76 -12.60 -5.35
N ALA A 911 16.98 -11.82 -4.61
CA ALA A 911 17.40 -11.09 -3.41
C ALA A 911 16.94 -11.82 -2.15
N GLY A 912 17.86 -12.16 -1.25
CA GLY A 912 17.56 -12.96 -0.07
C GLY A 912 17.30 -14.44 -0.32
N GLY A 913 17.09 -15.17 0.77
CA GLY A 913 16.81 -16.60 0.79
C GLY A 913 18.00 -17.49 0.39
N PRO A 914 17.82 -18.82 0.35
CA PRO A 914 18.90 -19.78 0.09
C PRO A 914 19.43 -19.75 -1.35
N SER A 915 18.79 -18.98 -2.25
CA SER A 915 19.13 -18.89 -3.68
C SER A 915 19.56 -17.49 -4.11
N GLU A 916 19.99 -16.60 -3.21
CA GLU A 916 20.42 -15.22 -3.54
C GLU A 916 21.46 -15.16 -4.68
N GLY A 917 21.36 -14.15 -5.54
CA GLY A 917 22.28 -13.86 -6.64
C GLY A 917 21.63 -13.94 -8.03
N LEU A 918 22.39 -13.55 -9.06
CA LEU A 918 21.94 -13.62 -10.46
C LEU A 918 21.61 -15.05 -10.91
N SER A 919 20.57 -15.19 -11.74
CA SER A 919 20.10 -16.42 -12.37
C SER A 919 19.56 -16.09 -13.77
N ALA A 920 19.74 -16.96 -14.76
CA ALA A 920 18.86 -16.91 -15.93
C ALA A 920 17.42 -17.29 -15.50
N VAL A 921 16.40 -16.86 -16.25
CA VAL A 921 15.01 -17.26 -16.00
C VAL A 921 14.69 -18.71 -16.40
N ASP A 922 15.52 -19.29 -17.27
CA ASP A 922 15.40 -20.66 -17.77
C ASP A 922 16.78 -21.14 -18.30
N GLY A 923 16.86 -22.40 -18.73
CA GLY A 923 18.08 -22.99 -19.30
C GLY A 923 19.10 -23.41 -18.25
N ARG A 924 20.31 -23.76 -18.70
CA ARG A 924 21.36 -24.35 -17.85
C ARG A 924 21.86 -23.38 -16.76
N ASP A 925 21.88 -22.09 -17.06
CA ASP A 925 22.38 -21.03 -16.19
C ASP A 925 21.29 -20.49 -15.22
N ALA A 926 20.08 -21.05 -15.27
CA ALA A 926 19.04 -20.81 -14.28
C ALA A 926 19.27 -21.66 -13.02
N LYS A 927 19.17 -21.03 -11.85
CA LYS A 927 19.11 -21.70 -10.54
C LYS A 927 17.86 -22.57 -10.46
N ALA A 928 17.94 -23.67 -9.71
CA ALA A 928 16.85 -24.63 -9.59
C ALA A 928 15.51 -23.98 -9.16
N ALA A 929 15.54 -23.10 -8.15
CA ALA A 929 14.36 -22.39 -7.66
C ALA A 929 13.71 -21.47 -8.73
N VAL A 930 14.51 -20.79 -9.56
CA VAL A 930 14.00 -19.94 -10.65
C VAL A 930 13.48 -20.79 -11.81
N ARG A 931 14.23 -21.84 -12.20
CA ARG A 931 13.82 -22.76 -13.28
C ARG A 931 12.50 -23.48 -12.95
N ALA A 932 12.28 -23.84 -11.68
CA ALA A 932 11.04 -24.48 -11.22
C ALA A 932 9.79 -23.61 -11.47
N GLN A 933 9.93 -22.28 -11.50
CA GLN A 933 8.82 -21.37 -11.80
C GLN A 933 8.40 -21.37 -13.27
N LYS A 934 9.19 -21.93 -14.21
CA LYS A 934 8.91 -21.99 -15.65
C LYS A 934 8.55 -20.62 -16.27
N LEU A 935 9.10 -19.53 -15.74
CA LEU A 935 8.74 -18.14 -16.10
C LEU A 935 8.72 -17.91 -17.62
N LYS A 936 9.75 -18.39 -18.33
CA LYS A 936 9.86 -18.24 -19.79
C LYS A 936 8.73 -18.96 -20.55
N GLU A 937 8.42 -20.20 -20.19
CA GLU A 937 7.33 -20.98 -20.81
C GLU A 937 5.98 -20.29 -20.54
N ARG A 938 5.72 -19.96 -19.28
CA ARG A 938 4.49 -19.35 -18.81
C ARG A 938 4.25 -17.98 -19.42
N TRP A 939 5.25 -17.09 -19.46
CA TRP A 939 5.10 -15.78 -20.11
C TRP A 939 4.97 -15.89 -21.63
N LEU A 940 5.77 -16.76 -22.30
CA LEU A 940 5.72 -16.86 -23.76
C LEU A 940 4.36 -17.36 -24.23
N LEU A 941 3.79 -18.34 -23.52
CA LEU A 941 2.46 -18.83 -23.87
C LEU A 941 1.33 -17.92 -23.35
N LEU A 942 1.50 -17.16 -22.26
CA LEU A 942 0.57 -16.06 -21.92
C LEU A 942 0.51 -15.01 -23.05
N PHE A 943 1.66 -14.60 -23.60
CA PHE A 943 1.70 -13.71 -24.76
C PHE A 943 1.15 -14.37 -26.02
N ALA A 944 1.36 -15.68 -26.23
CA ALA A 944 0.75 -16.40 -27.35
C ALA A 944 -0.78 -16.52 -27.21
N ILE A 945 -1.31 -16.77 -26.01
CA ILE A 945 -2.75 -16.84 -25.73
C ILE A 945 -3.40 -15.46 -25.90
N LEU A 946 -2.76 -14.39 -25.40
CA LEU A 946 -3.19 -13.01 -25.65
C LEU A 946 -3.12 -12.67 -27.15
N GLN A 947 -2.12 -13.17 -27.87
CA GLN A 947 -2.06 -13.06 -29.33
C GLN A 947 -3.14 -13.90 -30.01
N THR A 948 -3.56 -15.07 -29.51
CA THR A 948 -4.67 -15.85 -30.12
C THR A 948 -6.06 -15.30 -29.80
N VAL A 949 -6.25 -14.60 -28.69
CA VAL A 949 -7.46 -13.77 -28.43
C VAL A 949 -7.59 -12.64 -29.46
N LEU A 950 -6.47 -12.12 -29.96
CA LEU A 950 -6.40 -11.01 -30.92
C LEU A 950 -5.91 -11.44 -32.32
N ALA A 951 -5.84 -12.75 -32.59
CA ALA A 951 -5.34 -13.25 -33.86
C ALA A 951 -6.49 -13.27 -34.87
N ALA A 952 -6.31 -12.55 -35.96
CA ALA A 952 -7.06 -12.81 -37.18
C ALA A 952 -6.97 -14.31 -37.50
N LYS A 953 -8.07 -14.88 -38.00
CA LYS A 953 -8.12 -16.25 -38.49
C LYS A 953 -7.93 -16.24 -40.00
N PRO A 954 -6.68 -16.28 -40.51
CA PRO A 954 -6.40 -16.17 -41.93
C PRO A 954 -7.09 -17.27 -42.73
N SER A 955 -7.77 -16.88 -43.80
CA SER A 955 -8.33 -17.78 -44.78
C SER A 955 -7.26 -18.59 -45.52
N PRO A 956 -7.64 -19.70 -46.17
CA PRO A 956 -6.72 -20.45 -47.06
C PRO A 956 -6.14 -19.64 -48.22
N GLY A 957 -6.69 -18.45 -48.53
CA GLY A 957 -6.20 -17.50 -49.51
C GLY A 957 -4.96 -16.71 -49.07
N CYS A 958 -4.69 -16.63 -47.77
CA CYS A 958 -3.52 -15.92 -47.26
C CYS A 958 -2.20 -16.49 -47.79
N GLY A 959 -1.30 -15.61 -48.19
CA GLY A 959 -0.01 -15.91 -48.83
C GLY A 959 -0.09 -16.32 -50.30
N LYS A 960 -1.26 -16.72 -50.82
CA LYS A 960 -1.41 -17.15 -52.23
C LYS A 960 -1.28 -15.97 -53.19
N THR A 961 -0.63 -16.22 -54.32
CA THR A 961 -0.72 -15.33 -55.48
C THR A 961 -1.89 -15.84 -56.34
N THR A 962 -2.93 -15.02 -56.53
CA THR A 962 -4.14 -15.39 -57.29
C THR A 962 -4.44 -14.37 -58.40
N THR A 963 -5.16 -14.79 -59.43
CA THR A 963 -5.78 -13.90 -60.43
C THR A 963 -7.19 -13.47 -60.04
N PHE A 964 -7.72 -13.98 -58.93
CA PHE A 964 -9.01 -13.61 -58.36
C PHE A 964 -8.89 -12.25 -57.66
N GLY A 965 -9.45 -11.19 -58.25
CA GLY A 965 -9.36 -9.82 -57.73
C GLY A 965 -10.63 -9.00 -57.98
N SER A 966 -10.50 -7.67 -57.94
CA SER A 966 -11.62 -6.75 -58.22
C SER A 966 -12.22 -7.01 -59.61
N GLY A 967 -13.53 -7.23 -59.69
CA GLY A 967 -14.22 -7.54 -60.96
C GLY A 967 -15.49 -8.37 -60.79
N ASN A 968 -16.03 -8.83 -61.93
CA ASN A 968 -17.20 -9.71 -61.98
C ASN A 968 -16.75 -11.18 -61.99
N HIS A 969 -17.39 -12.00 -61.14
CA HIS A 969 -17.11 -13.41 -60.95
C HIS A 969 -18.38 -14.24 -61.13
N THR A 970 -18.23 -15.47 -61.62
CA THR A 970 -19.35 -16.40 -61.86
C THR A 970 -19.12 -17.72 -61.14
N THR A 971 -20.18 -18.33 -60.62
CA THR A 971 -20.17 -19.68 -60.04
C THR A 971 -21.45 -20.44 -60.43
N ILE A 972 -21.46 -21.76 -60.23
CA ILE A 972 -22.64 -22.62 -60.47
C ILE A 972 -23.14 -23.11 -59.11
N VAL A 973 -24.35 -22.70 -58.74
CA VAL A 973 -24.99 -23.11 -57.48
C VAL A 973 -26.37 -23.66 -57.78
N ASN A 974 -26.68 -24.84 -57.25
CA ASN A 974 -27.94 -25.55 -57.52
C ASN A 974 -28.26 -25.68 -59.02
N GLN A 975 -27.24 -26.02 -59.83
CA GLN A 975 -27.27 -26.13 -61.30
C GLN A 975 -27.60 -24.82 -62.05
N LYS A 976 -27.63 -23.67 -61.37
CA LYS A 976 -27.86 -22.35 -61.97
C LYS A 976 -26.56 -21.55 -61.99
N GLN A 977 -26.26 -20.90 -63.11
CA GLN A 977 -25.16 -19.94 -63.17
C GLN A 977 -25.54 -18.66 -62.40
N ARG A 978 -24.74 -18.29 -61.41
CA ARG A 978 -24.87 -17.09 -60.57
C ARG A 978 -23.64 -16.22 -60.75
N TRP A 979 -23.77 -14.92 -60.47
CA TRP A 979 -22.66 -13.96 -60.60
C TRP A 979 -22.67 -12.90 -59.51
N TYR A 980 -21.48 -12.36 -59.22
CA TYR A 980 -21.21 -11.41 -58.14
C TYR A 980 -20.01 -10.53 -58.47
N LEU A 981 -20.01 -9.28 -58.01
CA LEU A 981 -18.82 -8.44 -58.06
C LEU A 981 -18.02 -8.53 -56.78
N VAL A 982 -16.70 -8.59 -56.89
CA VAL A 982 -15.76 -8.42 -55.78
C VAL A 982 -15.08 -7.06 -55.94
N LYS A 983 -14.89 -6.32 -54.84
CA LYS A 983 -13.96 -5.20 -54.74
C LYS A 983 -12.93 -5.52 -53.67
N VAL A 984 -11.69 -5.57 -54.10
CA VAL A 984 -10.48 -5.69 -53.26
C VAL A 984 -9.85 -4.29 -53.13
N PRO A 985 -9.23 -3.94 -51.98
CA PRO A 985 -8.48 -2.68 -51.82
C PRO A 985 -7.39 -2.49 -52.88
N ASP A 986 -7.11 -1.24 -53.27
CA ASP A 986 -6.11 -0.92 -54.29
C ASP A 986 -4.67 -1.25 -53.83
N ASN A 987 -4.45 -1.30 -52.52
CA ASN A 987 -3.19 -1.63 -51.85
C ASN A 987 -3.18 -3.06 -51.25
N TYR A 988 -3.89 -4.01 -51.89
CA TYR A 988 -4.06 -5.37 -51.38
C TYR A 988 -2.75 -6.11 -51.06
N ASP A 989 -2.57 -6.49 -49.79
CA ASP A 989 -1.50 -7.37 -49.33
C ASP A 989 -2.04 -8.78 -49.06
N LYS A 990 -1.52 -9.76 -49.80
CA LYS A 990 -1.89 -11.17 -49.64
C LYS A 990 -1.50 -11.79 -48.30
N SER A 991 -0.66 -11.15 -47.51
CA SER A 991 -0.28 -11.57 -46.15
C SER A 991 -1.14 -10.94 -45.05
N HIS A 992 -1.98 -9.97 -45.40
CA HIS A 992 -2.84 -9.21 -44.49
C HIS A 992 -4.31 -9.73 -44.54
N PRO A 993 -4.87 -10.24 -43.44
CA PRO A 993 -6.28 -10.68 -43.41
C PRO A 993 -7.25 -9.49 -43.37
N TYR A 994 -8.05 -9.33 -44.43
CA TYR A 994 -9.07 -8.27 -44.53
C TYR A 994 -10.43 -8.73 -44.00
N ARG A 995 -11.30 -7.77 -43.60
CA ARG A 995 -12.73 -8.05 -43.38
C ARG A 995 -13.42 -8.45 -44.68
N LEU A 996 -14.45 -9.30 -44.60
CA LEU A 996 -15.29 -9.68 -45.75
C LEU A 996 -16.71 -9.14 -45.59
N VAL A 997 -17.15 -8.23 -46.47
CA VAL A 997 -18.45 -7.55 -46.36
C VAL A 997 -19.34 -7.83 -47.57
N PHE A 998 -20.44 -8.53 -47.37
CA PHE A 998 -21.45 -8.75 -48.41
C PHE A 998 -22.47 -7.61 -48.45
N THR A 999 -22.85 -7.18 -49.66
CA THR A 999 -23.76 -6.05 -49.92
C THR A 999 -24.85 -6.44 -50.93
N PHE A 1000 -26.04 -6.80 -50.43
CA PHE A 1000 -27.14 -7.38 -51.22
C PHE A 1000 -28.15 -6.35 -51.74
N HIS A 1001 -28.49 -6.39 -53.03
CA HIS A 1001 -29.41 -5.45 -53.68
C HIS A 1001 -30.90 -5.67 -53.34
N GLY A 1002 -31.73 -4.63 -53.52
CA GLY A 1002 -33.19 -4.70 -53.42
C GLY A 1002 -33.89 -5.37 -54.61
N LEU A 1003 -35.21 -5.48 -54.56
CA LEU A 1003 -36.01 -6.07 -55.65
C LEU A 1003 -35.86 -5.27 -56.95
N SER A 1004 -35.78 -5.97 -58.09
CA SER A 1004 -35.63 -5.38 -59.45
C SER A 1004 -34.29 -4.67 -59.72
N ASP A 1005 -33.28 -4.94 -58.88
CA ASP A 1005 -31.89 -4.49 -59.05
C ASP A 1005 -30.92 -5.66 -59.28
N SER A 1006 -29.61 -5.37 -59.25
CA SER A 1006 -28.53 -6.35 -59.39
C SER A 1006 -27.35 -5.99 -58.49
N GLY A 1007 -26.40 -6.91 -58.31
CA GLY A 1007 -25.14 -6.62 -57.60
C GLY A 1007 -24.37 -5.46 -58.23
N ALA A 1008 -24.45 -5.29 -59.55
CA ALA A 1008 -23.83 -4.16 -60.26
C ALA A 1008 -24.47 -2.80 -59.89
N THR A 1009 -25.77 -2.78 -59.56
CA THR A 1009 -26.45 -1.56 -59.11
C THR A 1009 -25.89 -1.07 -57.77
N VAL A 1010 -25.65 -2.00 -56.84
CA VAL A 1010 -25.05 -1.73 -55.52
C VAL A 1010 -23.57 -1.37 -55.66
N ALA A 1011 -22.78 -2.19 -56.36
CA ALA A 1011 -21.35 -1.99 -56.52
C ALA A 1011 -20.99 -0.64 -57.15
N ASN A 1012 -21.76 -0.21 -58.16
CA ASN A 1012 -21.49 1.02 -58.91
C ASN A 1012 -22.23 2.27 -58.38
N GLY A 1013 -23.09 2.13 -57.36
CA GLY A 1013 -23.85 3.27 -56.82
C GLY A 1013 -24.86 3.86 -57.80
N GLN A 1014 -25.69 3.01 -58.41
CA GLN A 1014 -26.74 3.41 -59.35
C GLN A 1014 -28.10 3.48 -58.64
N LYS A 1015 -29.14 4.07 -59.25
CA LYS A 1015 -30.54 4.08 -58.73
C LYS A 1015 -30.66 4.46 -57.23
N ASN A 1016 -30.03 5.57 -56.83
CA ASN A 1016 -29.99 6.09 -55.44
C ASN A 1016 -29.20 5.25 -54.42
N TYR A 1017 -28.50 4.19 -54.83
CA TYR A 1017 -27.50 3.54 -53.97
C TYR A 1017 -26.21 4.35 -53.99
N LEU A 1018 -25.51 4.43 -52.86
CA LEU A 1018 -24.08 4.74 -52.87
C LEU A 1018 -23.29 3.46 -53.22
N PRO A 1019 -22.09 3.55 -53.84
CA PRO A 1019 -21.27 2.38 -54.16
C PRO A 1019 -21.02 1.52 -52.91
N TYR A 1020 -21.46 0.26 -52.94
CA TYR A 1020 -21.42 -0.66 -51.79
C TYR A 1020 -22.03 -0.03 -50.51
N TYR A 1021 -23.16 0.65 -50.65
CA TYR A 1021 -23.84 1.43 -49.61
C TYR A 1021 -23.04 2.59 -49.00
N GLY A 1022 -21.91 2.97 -49.61
CA GLY A 1022 -21.03 4.03 -49.11
C GLY A 1022 -20.01 3.56 -48.06
N LEU A 1023 -19.88 2.24 -47.84
CA LEU A 1023 -18.93 1.66 -46.90
C LEU A 1023 -17.44 1.73 -47.32
N PRO A 1024 -17.04 1.63 -48.61
CA PRO A 1024 -15.62 1.54 -48.97
C PRO A 1024 -14.73 2.71 -48.50
N PRO A 1025 -15.16 3.99 -48.54
CA PRO A 1025 -14.36 5.10 -47.99
C PRO A 1025 -14.15 5.04 -46.47
N LEU A 1026 -15.02 4.33 -45.74
CA LEU A 1026 -14.95 4.15 -44.29
C LEU A 1026 -14.02 2.97 -43.91
N ALA A 1027 -13.80 2.04 -44.84
CA ALA A 1027 -12.94 0.87 -44.69
C ALA A 1027 -11.45 1.13 -44.97
N ASN A 1028 -10.98 2.37 -44.72
CA ASN A 1028 -9.58 2.78 -44.81
C ASN A 1028 -8.90 2.74 -43.44
N ASP A 1029 -9.23 1.74 -42.61
CA ASP A 1029 -8.55 1.47 -41.33
C ASP A 1029 -7.46 0.40 -41.50
N ASP A 1030 -6.71 0.12 -40.42
CA ASP A 1030 -5.55 -0.77 -40.45
C ASP A 1030 -5.88 -2.22 -40.85
N ILE A 1031 -7.15 -2.63 -40.79
CA ILE A 1031 -7.60 -3.98 -41.19
C ILE A 1031 -8.18 -3.97 -42.62
N GLY A 1032 -8.84 -2.89 -43.04
CA GLY A 1032 -9.47 -2.75 -44.34
C GLY A 1032 -10.68 -3.68 -44.55
N ALA A 1033 -11.19 -3.73 -45.78
CA ALA A 1033 -12.25 -4.66 -46.18
C ALA A 1033 -12.27 -5.02 -47.67
N ILE A 1034 -12.66 -6.26 -47.97
CA ILE A 1034 -13.05 -6.76 -49.28
C ILE A 1034 -14.59 -6.82 -49.34
N PHE A 1035 -15.16 -6.26 -50.40
CA PHE A 1035 -16.62 -6.15 -50.57
C PHE A 1035 -17.14 -7.08 -51.66
N VAL A 1036 -18.29 -7.72 -51.42
CA VAL A 1036 -18.95 -8.62 -52.38
C VAL A 1036 -20.39 -8.17 -52.64
N SER A 1037 -20.71 -7.83 -53.90
CA SER A 1037 -22.06 -7.48 -54.36
C SER A 1037 -22.64 -8.57 -55.27
N PRO A 1038 -23.42 -9.52 -54.75
CA PRO A 1038 -23.98 -10.61 -55.54
C PRO A 1038 -25.29 -10.26 -56.25
N THR A 1039 -25.64 -11.00 -57.29
CA THR A 1039 -26.93 -10.86 -58.00
C THR A 1039 -27.91 -12.00 -57.70
N GLY A 1040 -29.10 -11.62 -57.26
CA GLY A 1040 -30.25 -12.48 -56.97
C GLY A 1040 -30.88 -13.09 -58.22
N LEU A 1041 -31.52 -14.25 -58.09
CA LEU A 1041 -32.33 -14.81 -59.18
C LEU A 1041 -33.59 -13.97 -59.37
N ASN A 1042 -34.01 -13.78 -60.63
CA ASN A 1042 -35.18 -12.96 -60.98
C ASN A 1042 -35.13 -11.54 -60.37
N ALA A 1043 -33.92 -11.00 -60.16
CA ALA A 1043 -33.67 -9.72 -59.50
C ALA A 1043 -34.24 -9.63 -58.06
N GLY A 1044 -34.26 -10.74 -57.31
CA GLY A 1044 -34.68 -10.79 -55.91
C GLY A 1044 -34.03 -11.94 -55.13
N TRP A 1045 -34.46 -12.11 -53.87
CA TRP A 1045 -33.85 -13.06 -52.92
C TRP A 1045 -34.90 -13.95 -52.25
N ALA A 1046 -35.70 -14.64 -53.05
CA ALA A 1046 -36.76 -15.53 -52.55
C ALA A 1046 -36.22 -16.66 -51.66
N ASN A 1047 -34.94 -17.05 -51.83
CA ASN A 1047 -34.25 -18.04 -51.01
C ASN A 1047 -35.02 -19.38 -50.88
N THR A 1048 -35.70 -19.78 -51.95
CA THR A 1048 -36.54 -20.99 -51.98
C THR A 1048 -35.68 -22.20 -51.63
N ASN A 1049 -36.08 -22.97 -50.62
CA ASN A 1049 -35.32 -24.11 -50.09
C ASN A 1049 -33.86 -23.78 -49.70
N GLY A 1050 -33.53 -22.52 -49.39
CA GLY A 1050 -32.18 -22.08 -49.04
C GLY A 1050 -31.26 -21.80 -50.23
N GLU A 1051 -31.79 -21.65 -51.46
CA GLU A 1051 -30.98 -21.55 -52.68
C GLU A 1051 -30.05 -20.33 -52.73
N ASP A 1052 -30.39 -19.24 -52.02
CA ASP A 1052 -29.57 -18.03 -51.97
C ASP A 1052 -28.56 -18.09 -50.81
N ILE A 1053 -28.89 -18.76 -49.69
CA ILE A 1053 -27.90 -19.08 -48.63
C ILE A 1053 -26.80 -19.99 -49.19
N ALA A 1054 -27.16 -21.01 -49.98
CA ALA A 1054 -26.16 -21.86 -50.65
C ALA A 1054 -25.26 -21.07 -51.62
N PHE A 1055 -25.77 -19.98 -52.22
CA PHE A 1055 -24.95 -19.10 -53.05
C PHE A 1055 -24.00 -18.23 -52.21
N VAL A 1056 -24.43 -17.78 -51.03
CA VAL A 1056 -23.56 -17.08 -50.07
C VAL A 1056 -22.43 -18.00 -49.59
N ASP A 1057 -22.73 -19.26 -49.25
CA ASP A 1057 -21.72 -20.23 -48.83
C ASP A 1057 -20.64 -20.45 -49.89
N GLU A 1058 -21.03 -20.63 -51.16
CA GLU A 1058 -20.07 -20.81 -52.26
C GLU A 1058 -19.27 -19.54 -52.55
N MET A 1059 -19.84 -18.34 -52.35
CA MET A 1059 -19.08 -17.09 -52.45
C MET A 1059 -18.09 -16.90 -51.30
N VAL A 1060 -18.47 -17.19 -50.06
CA VAL A 1060 -17.56 -17.16 -48.90
C VAL A 1060 -16.38 -18.09 -49.19
N LYS A 1061 -16.66 -19.34 -49.61
CA LYS A 1061 -15.65 -20.32 -49.99
C LYS A 1061 -14.74 -19.81 -51.12
N ALA A 1062 -15.31 -19.37 -52.25
CA ALA A 1062 -14.53 -18.93 -53.40
C ALA A 1062 -13.62 -17.72 -53.09
N VAL A 1063 -14.13 -16.76 -52.30
CA VAL A 1063 -13.34 -15.61 -51.85
C VAL A 1063 -12.25 -16.05 -50.87
N GLU A 1064 -12.55 -16.89 -49.89
CA GLU A 1064 -11.59 -17.32 -48.86
C GLU A 1064 -10.54 -18.32 -49.35
N GLU A 1065 -10.82 -19.11 -50.39
CA GLU A 1065 -9.83 -19.98 -51.02
C GLU A 1065 -8.76 -19.19 -51.79
N ASN A 1066 -9.05 -17.93 -52.17
CA ASN A 1066 -8.25 -17.12 -53.07
C ASN A 1066 -7.65 -15.86 -52.45
N LEU A 1067 -8.39 -15.16 -51.60
CA LEU A 1067 -8.01 -13.91 -50.96
C LEU A 1067 -7.81 -14.12 -49.46
N CYS A 1068 -6.79 -13.45 -48.92
CA CYS A 1068 -6.54 -13.33 -47.49
C CYS A 1068 -7.68 -12.54 -46.80
N ILE A 1069 -8.47 -13.27 -46.01
CA ILE A 1069 -9.63 -12.80 -45.27
C ILE A 1069 -9.45 -13.22 -43.81
N ASP A 1070 -9.84 -12.38 -42.87
CA ASP A 1070 -10.08 -12.86 -41.52
C ASP A 1070 -11.45 -13.54 -41.44
N GLN A 1071 -11.44 -14.87 -41.26
CA GLN A 1071 -12.65 -15.68 -41.14
C GLN A 1071 -13.50 -15.33 -39.90
N ASN A 1072 -12.94 -14.61 -38.92
CA ASN A 1072 -13.65 -14.09 -37.76
C ASN A 1072 -14.39 -12.77 -38.05
N LEU A 1073 -14.13 -12.11 -39.19
CA LEU A 1073 -14.62 -10.77 -39.54
C LEU A 1073 -15.43 -10.76 -40.86
N ARG A 1074 -16.44 -11.65 -40.92
CA ARG A 1074 -17.44 -11.69 -42.02
C ARG A 1074 -18.69 -10.89 -41.67
N PHE A 1075 -19.18 -10.09 -42.61
CA PHE A 1075 -20.31 -9.17 -42.42
C PHE A 1075 -21.30 -9.25 -43.58
N SER A 1076 -22.57 -8.98 -43.30
CA SER A 1076 -23.64 -8.92 -44.30
C SER A 1076 -24.47 -7.67 -44.12
N THR A 1077 -24.71 -6.95 -45.22
CA THR A 1077 -25.71 -5.88 -45.26
C THR A 1077 -26.48 -5.83 -46.58
N GLY A 1078 -27.65 -5.22 -46.56
CA GLY A 1078 -28.47 -5.04 -47.76
C GLY A 1078 -29.75 -4.27 -47.49
N PHE A 1079 -30.33 -3.76 -48.57
CA PHE A 1079 -31.55 -2.96 -48.55
C PHE A 1079 -32.76 -3.72 -49.06
N SER A 1080 -33.94 -3.53 -48.45
CA SER A 1080 -35.21 -4.11 -48.93
C SER A 1080 -35.13 -5.64 -48.99
N TYR A 1081 -35.31 -6.25 -50.17
CA TYR A 1081 -35.09 -7.68 -50.38
C TYR A 1081 -33.64 -8.12 -50.04
N GLY A 1082 -32.65 -7.24 -50.24
CA GLY A 1082 -31.27 -7.43 -49.79
C GLY A 1082 -31.11 -7.43 -48.27
N GLY A 1083 -31.96 -6.67 -47.57
CA GLY A 1083 -32.09 -6.71 -46.11
C GLY A 1083 -32.75 -8.00 -45.63
N ALA A 1084 -33.70 -8.53 -46.39
CA ALA A 1084 -34.35 -9.81 -46.12
C ALA A 1084 -33.38 -11.00 -46.21
N ILE A 1085 -32.51 -11.06 -47.23
CA ILE A 1085 -31.48 -12.10 -47.31
C ILE A 1085 -30.39 -11.92 -46.26
N SER A 1086 -30.01 -10.67 -45.92
CA SER A 1086 -29.11 -10.40 -44.79
C SER A 1086 -29.69 -10.94 -43.46
N TYR A 1087 -30.99 -10.74 -43.22
CA TYR A 1087 -31.68 -11.34 -42.08
C TYR A 1087 -31.71 -12.88 -42.13
N ALA A 1088 -31.95 -13.47 -43.31
CA ALA A 1088 -31.89 -14.93 -43.48
C ALA A 1088 -30.48 -15.50 -43.21
N ILE A 1089 -29.42 -14.76 -43.56
CA ILE A 1089 -28.02 -15.09 -43.21
C ILE A 1089 -27.82 -15.02 -41.69
N ALA A 1090 -28.33 -13.98 -41.02
CA ALA A 1090 -28.29 -13.91 -39.56
C ALA A 1090 -28.95 -15.14 -38.90
N CYS A 1091 -30.06 -15.64 -39.46
CA CYS A 1091 -30.74 -16.83 -38.95
C CYS A 1091 -30.00 -18.15 -39.25
N ALA A 1092 -29.49 -18.31 -40.48
CA ALA A 1092 -28.95 -19.59 -40.96
C ALA A 1092 -27.43 -19.75 -40.77
N ARG A 1093 -26.71 -18.64 -40.56
CA ARG A 1093 -25.24 -18.56 -40.58
C ARG A 1093 -24.68 -17.69 -39.44
N ALA A 1094 -25.42 -17.53 -38.33
CA ALA A 1094 -24.99 -16.82 -37.11
C ALA A 1094 -23.57 -17.18 -36.64
N LYS A 1095 -23.16 -18.45 -36.77
CA LYS A 1095 -21.83 -18.95 -36.39
C LYS A 1095 -20.72 -18.73 -37.43
N GLN A 1096 -21.06 -18.21 -38.60
CA GLN A 1096 -20.11 -17.93 -39.69
C GLN A 1096 -19.95 -16.43 -39.96
N PHE A 1097 -20.97 -15.62 -39.65
CA PHE A 1097 -20.95 -14.16 -39.79
C PHE A 1097 -20.75 -13.48 -38.44
N ARG A 1098 -19.82 -12.54 -38.37
CA ARG A 1098 -19.49 -11.78 -37.16
C ARG A 1098 -20.58 -10.82 -36.76
N ALA A 1099 -21.23 -10.18 -37.74
CA ALA A 1099 -22.37 -9.31 -37.53
C ALA A 1099 -23.18 -9.12 -38.82
N VAL A 1100 -24.45 -8.69 -38.67
CA VAL A 1100 -25.36 -8.41 -39.80
C VAL A 1100 -26.03 -7.04 -39.61
N ALA A 1101 -26.17 -6.29 -40.70
CA ALA A 1101 -26.87 -5.00 -40.75
C ALA A 1101 -28.01 -5.00 -41.78
N VAL A 1102 -29.26 -4.86 -41.32
CA VAL A 1102 -30.46 -4.90 -42.19
C VAL A 1102 -30.99 -3.48 -42.45
N LEU A 1103 -31.07 -3.07 -43.73
CA LEU A 1103 -31.54 -1.74 -44.11
C LEU A 1103 -32.97 -1.82 -44.68
N SER A 1104 -33.97 -1.37 -43.92
CA SER A 1104 -35.40 -1.41 -44.28
C SER A 1104 -35.84 -2.75 -44.87
N GLY A 1105 -35.51 -3.85 -44.18
CA GLY A 1105 -35.71 -5.22 -44.64
C GLY A 1105 -37.11 -5.78 -44.33
N GLY A 1106 -37.38 -7.01 -44.78
CA GLY A 1106 -38.64 -7.70 -44.49
C GLY A 1106 -38.47 -9.22 -44.40
N LEU A 1107 -39.53 -9.92 -43.96
CA LEU A 1107 -39.54 -11.39 -43.84
C LEU A 1107 -39.74 -12.11 -45.19
N LEU A 1108 -39.01 -11.69 -46.22
CA LEU A 1108 -39.19 -12.16 -47.61
C LEU A 1108 -38.34 -13.39 -47.96
N SER A 1109 -37.17 -13.56 -47.30
CA SER A 1109 -36.19 -14.62 -47.60
C SER A 1109 -36.19 -15.76 -46.56
N GLY A 1110 -37.16 -15.76 -45.64
CA GLY A 1110 -37.26 -16.70 -44.52
C GLY A 1110 -36.22 -16.49 -43.41
N CYS A 1111 -36.26 -17.37 -42.40
CA CYS A 1111 -35.35 -17.37 -41.25
C CYS A 1111 -35.20 -18.80 -40.71
N SER A 1112 -34.55 -19.67 -41.49
CA SER A 1112 -34.28 -21.05 -41.07
C SER A 1112 -33.13 -21.08 -40.07
N GLY A 1113 -33.29 -21.82 -38.97
CA GLY A 1113 -32.25 -21.98 -37.93
C GLY A 1113 -32.15 -20.86 -36.88
N GLY A 1114 -32.89 -19.76 -37.02
CA GLY A 1114 -32.73 -18.50 -36.26
C GLY A 1114 -33.01 -18.56 -34.75
N LYS A 1115 -32.17 -19.28 -34.01
CA LYS A 1115 -32.07 -19.34 -32.54
C LYS A 1115 -30.67 -19.03 -32.03
N ASP A 1116 -29.64 -19.23 -32.86
CA ASP A 1116 -28.26 -18.86 -32.52
C ASP A 1116 -28.12 -17.33 -32.42
N PRO A 1117 -27.31 -16.82 -31.48
CA PRO A 1117 -27.04 -15.39 -31.33
C PRO A 1117 -26.07 -14.88 -32.40
N VAL A 1118 -26.28 -13.64 -32.87
CA VAL A 1118 -25.37 -12.91 -33.77
C VAL A 1118 -25.56 -11.41 -33.57
N PRO A 1119 -24.49 -10.59 -33.52
CA PRO A 1119 -24.64 -9.14 -33.46
C PRO A 1119 -25.50 -8.61 -34.59
N TYR A 1120 -26.55 -7.88 -34.22
CA TYR A 1120 -27.61 -7.50 -35.14
C TYR A 1120 -27.86 -5.99 -35.14
N TYR A 1121 -27.61 -5.36 -36.28
CA TYR A 1121 -28.03 -4.00 -36.57
C TYR A 1121 -29.24 -4.04 -37.50
N ALA A 1122 -30.23 -3.18 -37.26
CA ALA A 1122 -31.22 -2.87 -38.28
C ALA A 1122 -31.64 -1.40 -38.22
N GLN A 1123 -31.91 -0.83 -39.39
CA GLN A 1123 -32.50 0.49 -39.55
C GLN A 1123 -33.80 0.40 -40.36
N HIS A 1124 -34.80 1.24 -40.06
CA HIS A 1124 -36.08 1.22 -40.78
C HIS A 1124 -36.78 2.59 -40.78
N GLY A 1125 -37.39 2.96 -41.91
CA GLY A 1125 -38.19 4.19 -42.03
C GLY A 1125 -39.56 4.04 -41.36
N VAL A 1126 -39.96 4.95 -40.47
CA VAL A 1126 -41.27 4.89 -39.79
C VAL A 1126 -42.43 5.12 -40.76
N GLY A 1127 -42.18 5.80 -41.88
CA GLY A 1127 -43.14 6.08 -42.95
C GLY A 1127 -42.95 5.20 -44.18
N ASP A 1128 -42.32 4.03 -44.05
CA ASP A 1128 -42.10 3.07 -45.14
C ASP A 1128 -43.44 2.46 -45.63
N PRO A 1129 -43.88 2.75 -46.86
CA PRO A 1129 -45.18 2.30 -47.38
C PRO A 1129 -45.10 0.93 -48.06
N LEU A 1130 -43.91 0.34 -48.20
CA LEU A 1130 -43.69 -0.93 -48.91
C LEU A 1130 -43.41 -2.07 -47.92
N LEU A 1131 -42.52 -1.85 -46.96
CA LEU A 1131 -42.24 -2.75 -45.86
C LEU A 1131 -42.47 -2.00 -44.55
N SER A 1132 -43.64 -2.17 -43.95
CA SER A 1132 -43.99 -1.54 -42.67
C SER A 1132 -42.89 -1.73 -41.62
N VAL A 1133 -42.60 -0.66 -40.87
CA VAL A 1133 -41.67 -0.68 -39.72
C VAL A 1133 -42.00 -1.80 -38.71
N SER A 1134 -43.28 -2.23 -38.62
CA SER A 1134 -43.67 -3.38 -37.78
C SER A 1134 -42.96 -4.69 -38.14
N VAL A 1135 -42.62 -4.90 -39.42
CA VAL A 1135 -41.86 -6.07 -39.89
C VAL A 1135 -40.40 -5.96 -39.45
N GLY A 1136 -39.80 -4.77 -39.56
CA GLY A 1136 -38.45 -4.50 -39.05
C GLY A 1136 -38.35 -4.70 -37.54
N ARG A 1137 -39.37 -4.28 -36.76
CA ARG A 1137 -39.48 -4.56 -35.32
C ARG A 1137 -39.51 -6.07 -35.04
N GLN A 1138 -40.29 -6.85 -35.78
CA GLN A 1138 -40.36 -8.31 -35.63
C GLN A 1138 -39.02 -9.01 -35.92
N MET A 1139 -38.28 -8.53 -36.93
CA MET A 1139 -36.95 -9.03 -37.28
C MET A 1139 -35.94 -8.71 -36.17
N ARG A 1140 -35.92 -7.46 -35.68
CA ARG A 1140 -35.14 -7.02 -34.51
C ARG A 1140 -35.45 -7.87 -33.28
N ASP A 1141 -36.72 -8.08 -32.95
CA ASP A 1141 -37.13 -8.77 -31.71
C ASP A 1141 -36.70 -10.24 -31.68
N THR A 1142 -36.50 -10.86 -32.85
CA THR A 1142 -35.89 -12.18 -32.97
C THR A 1142 -34.45 -12.19 -32.43
N PHE A 1143 -33.65 -11.16 -32.72
CA PHE A 1143 -32.27 -11.06 -32.22
C PHE A 1143 -32.15 -10.40 -30.85
N VAL A 1144 -33.09 -9.54 -30.44
CA VAL A 1144 -33.22 -9.15 -29.01
C VAL A 1144 -33.38 -10.41 -28.16
N LYS A 1145 -34.22 -11.36 -28.60
CA LYS A 1145 -34.41 -12.65 -27.92
C LYS A 1145 -33.19 -13.56 -28.03
N ASN A 1146 -32.68 -13.82 -29.24
CA ASN A 1146 -31.59 -14.78 -29.44
C ASN A 1146 -30.29 -14.33 -28.76
N ASN A 1147 -30.01 -13.03 -28.74
CA ASN A 1147 -28.84 -12.45 -28.08
C ASN A 1147 -29.08 -12.19 -26.58
N ASN A 1148 -30.17 -12.70 -25.99
CA ASN A 1148 -30.54 -12.57 -24.58
C ASN A 1148 -30.60 -11.12 -24.06
N CYS A 1149 -30.96 -10.16 -24.90
CA CYS A 1149 -31.09 -8.75 -24.53
C CYS A 1149 -32.33 -8.50 -23.66
N THR A 1150 -32.25 -7.50 -22.78
CA THR A 1150 -33.42 -6.97 -22.07
C THR A 1150 -34.42 -6.39 -23.08
N ALA A 1151 -35.69 -6.81 -23.00
CA ALA A 1151 -36.74 -6.29 -23.85
C ALA A 1151 -36.98 -4.79 -23.56
N GLN A 1152 -37.12 -3.98 -24.62
CA GLN A 1152 -37.32 -2.54 -24.53
C GLN A 1152 -38.37 -2.09 -25.53
N SER A 1153 -39.02 -0.96 -25.22
CA SER A 1153 -39.89 -0.22 -26.14
C SER A 1153 -39.10 0.98 -26.70
N PRO A 1154 -38.32 0.80 -27.79
CA PRO A 1154 -37.51 1.88 -28.33
C PRO A 1154 -38.40 3.03 -28.83
N PRO A 1155 -38.06 4.29 -28.53
CA PRO A 1155 -38.73 5.43 -29.12
C PRO A 1155 -38.48 5.48 -30.64
N GLU A 1156 -39.38 6.14 -31.36
CA GLU A 1156 -39.32 6.33 -32.80
C GLU A 1156 -39.62 7.81 -33.14
N PRO A 1157 -39.02 8.38 -34.20
CA PRO A 1157 -39.27 9.77 -34.60
C PRO A 1157 -40.70 9.94 -35.12
N ARG A 1158 -41.27 11.16 -35.03
CA ARG A 1158 -42.58 11.44 -35.60
C ARG A 1158 -42.45 11.75 -37.09
N THR A 1159 -43.49 11.43 -37.85
CA THR A 1159 -43.55 11.77 -39.27
C THR A 1159 -43.52 13.28 -39.48
N GLY A 1160 -42.52 13.78 -40.20
CA GLY A 1160 -42.27 15.21 -40.44
C GLY A 1160 -41.15 15.84 -39.59
N ASP A 1161 -40.62 15.14 -38.59
CA ASP A 1161 -39.49 15.61 -37.78
C ASP A 1161 -38.18 15.71 -38.60
N GLY A 1162 -37.98 14.81 -39.56
CA GLY A 1162 -36.76 14.68 -40.37
C GLY A 1162 -35.55 14.15 -39.60
N THR A 1163 -35.78 13.42 -38.50
CA THR A 1163 -34.76 12.93 -37.55
C THR A 1163 -34.64 11.40 -37.55
N MET A 1164 -33.67 10.87 -36.79
CA MET A 1164 -33.59 9.44 -36.45
C MET A 1164 -33.50 9.24 -34.94
N VAL A 1165 -33.85 8.03 -34.49
CA VAL A 1165 -33.68 7.54 -33.12
C VAL A 1165 -32.87 6.23 -33.17
N LYS A 1166 -31.69 6.23 -32.56
CA LYS A 1166 -30.80 5.08 -32.40
C LYS A 1166 -30.95 4.51 -30.99
N THR A 1167 -31.37 3.24 -30.89
CA THR A 1167 -31.47 2.50 -29.63
C THR A 1167 -30.46 1.35 -29.62
N LYS A 1168 -29.55 1.35 -28.64
CA LYS A 1168 -28.69 0.20 -28.31
C LYS A 1168 -29.37 -0.59 -27.19
N TYR A 1169 -29.75 -1.84 -27.45
CA TYR A 1169 -30.40 -2.70 -26.46
C TYR A 1169 -29.43 -3.05 -25.33
N GLN A 1170 -29.95 -3.07 -24.10
CA GLN A 1170 -29.19 -3.32 -22.88
C GLN A 1170 -29.31 -4.77 -22.43
N GLY A 1171 -28.38 -5.23 -21.59
CA GLY A 1171 -28.40 -6.58 -21.01
C GLY A 1171 -28.25 -7.72 -22.02
N CYS A 1172 -27.80 -7.45 -23.25
CA CYS A 1172 -27.46 -8.47 -24.24
C CYS A 1172 -26.29 -9.34 -23.75
N ALA A 1173 -26.24 -10.59 -24.21
CA ALA A 1173 -25.07 -11.46 -24.01
C ALA A 1173 -23.80 -10.79 -24.55
N ALA A 1174 -22.70 -10.92 -23.81
CA ALA A 1174 -21.41 -10.32 -24.15
C ALA A 1174 -20.98 -10.69 -25.57
N GLY A 1175 -20.55 -9.70 -26.35
CA GLY A 1175 -20.16 -9.87 -27.75
C GLY A 1175 -21.31 -10.00 -28.78
N TYR A 1176 -22.58 -9.90 -28.35
CA TYR A 1176 -23.79 -10.01 -29.20
C TYR A 1176 -24.73 -8.78 -29.14
N PRO A 1177 -24.26 -7.55 -29.38
CA PRO A 1177 -25.10 -6.34 -29.28
C PRO A 1177 -26.24 -6.31 -30.31
N VAL A 1178 -27.35 -5.67 -29.93
CA VAL A 1178 -28.46 -5.34 -30.85
C VAL A 1178 -28.65 -3.83 -30.94
N THR A 1179 -28.57 -3.30 -32.16
CA THR A 1179 -28.78 -1.87 -32.46
C THR A 1179 -29.97 -1.69 -33.39
N TRP A 1180 -30.90 -0.81 -33.01
CA TRP A 1180 -32.11 -0.51 -33.77
C TRP A 1180 -32.19 0.99 -34.06
N ILE A 1181 -32.25 1.36 -35.34
CA ILE A 1181 -32.43 2.76 -35.76
C ILE A 1181 -33.78 2.91 -36.46
N THR A 1182 -34.58 3.88 -36.04
CA THR A 1182 -35.76 4.32 -36.80
C THR A 1182 -35.56 5.73 -37.28
N PHE A 1183 -36.00 6.03 -38.50
CA PHE A 1183 -35.83 7.35 -39.11
C PHE A 1183 -37.15 7.84 -39.72
N ASP A 1184 -37.35 9.16 -39.69
CA ASP A 1184 -38.44 9.80 -40.41
C ASP A 1184 -38.14 9.77 -41.91
N GLY A 1185 -38.74 8.81 -42.61
CA GLY A 1185 -38.50 8.59 -44.03
C GLY A 1185 -39.28 7.40 -44.58
N SER A 1186 -39.25 7.29 -45.91
CA SER A 1186 -39.90 6.24 -46.71
C SER A 1186 -38.96 5.05 -46.95
N HIS A 1187 -39.32 4.16 -47.87
CA HIS A 1187 -38.52 3.00 -48.28
C HIS A 1187 -37.26 3.41 -49.04
N ILE A 1188 -36.18 3.77 -48.32
CA ILE A 1188 -34.93 4.28 -48.90
C ILE A 1188 -33.67 3.62 -48.29
N GLN A 1189 -32.67 3.38 -49.13
CA GLN A 1189 -31.41 2.73 -48.78
C GLN A 1189 -30.41 3.64 -48.05
N THR A 1190 -30.37 4.92 -48.43
CA THR A 1190 -29.44 5.93 -47.93
C THR A 1190 -30.20 7.16 -47.45
N PRO A 1191 -30.98 7.04 -46.35
CA PRO A 1191 -31.72 8.16 -45.78
C PRO A 1191 -30.80 9.31 -45.38
N VAL A 1192 -31.20 10.54 -45.69
CA VAL A 1192 -30.50 11.77 -45.31
C VAL A 1192 -31.42 12.57 -44.39
N LEU A 1193 -30.93 12.92 -43.20
CA LEU A 1193 -31.71 13.66 -42.20
C LEU A 1193 -31.87 15.12 -42.61
N LYS A 1194 -32.88 15.78 -42.06
CA LYS A 1194 -33.16 17.21 -42.32
C LYS A 1194 -31.97 18.08 -41.90
N GLY A 1195 -31.34 18.73 -42.87
CA GLY A 1195 -30.15 19.55 -42.66
C GLY A 1195 -28.80 18.81 -42.77
N ALA A 1196 -28.81 17.48 -42.97
CA ALA A 1196 -27.60 16.72 -43.27
C ALA A 1196 -27.29 16.73 -44.78
N THR A 1197 -26.00 16.63 -45.13
CA THR A 1197 -25.51 16.53 -46.51
C THR A 1197 -25.09 15.11 -46.90
N GLN A 1198 -25.06 14.19 -45.94
CA GLN A 1198 -24.67 12.78 -46.12
C GLN A 1198 -25.67 11.86 -45.41
N THR A 1199 -25.72 10.60 -45.83
CA THR A 1199 -26.54 9.58 -45.17
C THR A 1199 -25.87 9.09 -43.88
N PHE A 1200 -26.66 8.85 -42.84
CA PHE A 1200 -26.15 8.19 -41.63
C PHE A 1200 -25.91 6.69 -41.85
N ALA A 1201 -26.62 6.06 -42.81
CA ALA A 1201 -26.71 4.61 -42.92
C ALA A 1201 -25.36 3.91 -43.13
N ALA A 1202 -24.47 4.53 -43.92
CA ALA A 1202 -23.12 4.03 -44.14
C ALA A 1202 -22.28 4.09 -42.85
N THR A 1203 -22.25 5.25 -42.21
CA THR A 1203 -21.48 5.50 -40.97
C THR A 1203 -21.96 4.62 -39.82
N GLU A 1204 -23.27 4.52 -39.62
CA GLU A 1204 -23.88 3.71 -38.55
C GLU A 1204 -23.68 2.21 -38.77
N THR A 1205 -23.80 1.73 -40.02
CA THR A 1205 -23.46 0.34 -40.38
C THR A 1205 -21.97 0.06 -40.16
N TRP A 1206 -21.09 1.00 -40.50
CA TRP A 1206 -19.65 0.83 -40.33
C TRP A 1206 -19.20 0.95 -38.87
N GLU A 1207 -19.75 1.86 -38.06
CA GLU A 1207 -19.56 1.90 -36.59
C GLU A 1207 -19.92 0.54 -36.00
N PHE A 1208 -21.05 -0.03 -36.43
CA PHE A 1208 -21.51 -1.33 -35.96
C PHE A 1208 -20.62 -2.51 -36.41
N PHE A 1209 -19.98 -2.47 -37.58
CA PHE A 1209 -19.05 -3.52 -38.01
C PHE A 1209 -17.63 -3.34 -37.44
N SER A 1210 -17.13 -2.11 -37.36
CA SER A 1210 -15.76 -1.79 -36.91
C SER A 1210 -15.53 -1.89 -35.41
N GLN A 1211 -16.61 -1.95 -34.59
CA GLN A 1211 -16.50 -2.34 -33.18
C GLN A 1211 -15.98 -3.78 -32.99
N PHE A 1212 -16.04 -4.61 -34.03
CA PHE A 1212 -15.45 -5.95 -34.05
C PHE A 1212 -14.08 -5.88 -34.73
N LYS A 1213 -13.06 -6.28 -33.98
CA LYS A 1213 -11.65 -6.33 -34.36
C LYS A 1213 -11.12 -7.74 -34.14
#